data_AF-A0A8C1I8F1-F1
#
_entry.id   AF-A0A8C1I8F1-F1
#
_cell.length_a   1.000
_cell.length_b   1.000
_cell.length_c   1.000
_cell.angle_alpha   90.00
_cell.angle_beta   90.00
_cell.angle_gamma   90.00
#
_symmetry.space_group_name_H-M   'P 1'
#
loop_
_entity.id
_entity.type
_entity.pdbx_description
1 polymer ?
#
loop_
_entity_poly.entity_id
_entity_poly.type
_entity_poly.pdbx_seq_one_letter_code
_entity_poly.pdbx_strand_id
1 'polypeptide(L)'
;MKRRQKRVLQMAFLFMVALIFLPNVGLWSMYREKSLMKSHEPGEQGFPLGINDGHIYTWTDGLRRRDWHDNESIRKDSQRVGKGEHGKPYPLAEDECDDSVYKENGFNIYVSNNIALDRSLPDIRHPNCKQKLYLENLPNTSIIIPFHNEGWSSLLRTIHSITNRTPDHLIAEIILVDDYSDREHLKAHLEEYMSRFPKVRIVRTKKREGLIRTRLLGASVARGEVLTFLDSHCEANINWLPPLLDQIAQNPKTIVCPMIDVIDHNHFGYEAQAGDAMRGAFDWEMYYKRIPIPSELQGADPSNPYESPVMAGGLFAVNRQWFWELGGYDTGLEIWGGEQFEISFKVWMCGGSMYDVPCSRVGHIYRKYVPYKVPSGTSLARNLKRVAETWMDEYTEYIYQRRPEYRHLSTGDLTAQKELRKHLKCKDFKWYMNTVAWDLPKYYPPVEPLPAAWGEIRNAASGLCIDSKHGSTSTELRLDTCLKEGAERTWAHEQIFTFGWREDIRPGDPLHTRKFCFDAISQNSPITLYDCHGMKGNQHWSYRKAGRDAGKLLQPNLPNNDMADQFKPVVPWPHVEGVEVDLESIRQKNGDKPNPAFKAQNQQNVIQKQYVTFKPHTNVYSDPVLKKGILGNFEPKEPEPQGVQGGPGEGSKAFVLGPEYKDAVQASIKEFGFNMVASDMISLDRTVGDLRHEECKYWHYDENLLTSSVIIVFHNEGWSTLMRTVHSVIKRTPRKYLAEIVMIDDFSNKVHLKERLEEYIKQWNGLVKLFRNEKREGLIQARSIGARKATLGQVLIYLDAHCEVEVNWYAPLVAPISKDRTVCTVPLIDYIDGNDYTIEPQQGGDEDGLARGAWDWSLLWKRVPLSSREKAKRKHKTEPYRSPAMAGGLFAIEREFFFELGLYDPGLQIWGGENFEISYKIWQCGGQLLFVPCSRVGHIYRLQGWQGNPPPAHVGSSPTLKNYVRVVEVWWDEYKDYFYASRPETLTLAYGDISSLKKFREEHRCKSFKWFMEEIAYDIPLHYPLPPKNVEWGEIRGFETSYCIDSMGHTNGGNVEIGPCHRMGGNQLFRINEANQLMQYDQCLTKGGDGTAVIITHCNLNEHMEWRYFKDLHRFTHIPTGKCLDRSDVLHKVYIADCDNSKSSQKWEMNNIVAV
;
A
#
# COMPACT_ATOMS: atom_id res chain seq x y z
N MET A 1 -64.52 -13.14 5.05
CA MET A 1 -63.99 -12.40 6.23
C MET A 1 -63.18 -11.19 5.77
N LYS A 2 -63.46 -9.99 6.29
CA LYS A 2 -62.93 -8.70 5.80
C LYS A 2 -61.47 -8.49 6.21
N ARG A 3 -60.66 -7.89 5.32
CA ARG A 3 -59.19 -7.67 5.39
C ARG A 3 -58.63 -7.17 6.74
N ARG A 4 -59.44 -6.52 7.59
CA ARG A 4 -59.05 -6.07 8.94
C ARG A 4 -58.91 -7.22 9.95
N GLN A 5 -59.73 -8.27 9.85
CA GLN A 5 -59.65 -9.43 10.75
C GLN A 5 -58.43 -10.32 10.48
N LYS A 6 -57.96 -10.40 9.22
CA LYS A 6 -56.75 -11.18 8.87
C LYS A 6 -55.46 -10.56 9.43
N ARG A 7 -55.35 -9.23 9.47
CA ARG A 7 -54.15 -8.56 10.02
C ARG A 7 -54.10 -8.63 11.56
N VAL A 8 -55.24 -8.58 12.22
CA VAL A 8 -55.31 -8.75 13.69
C VAL A 8 -55.01 -10.20 14.08
N LEU A 9 -55.51 -11.19 13.33
CA LEU A 9 -55.14 -12.59 13.55
C LEU A 9 -53.67 -12.88 13.23
N GLN A 10 -53.08 -12.26 12.20
CA GLN A 10 -51.65 -12.41 11.90
C GLN A 10 -50.75 -11.77 12.97
N MET A 11 -51.12 -10.60 13.51
CA MET A 11 -50.36 -10.01 14.62
C MET A 11 -50.55 -10.78 15.94
N ALA A 12 -51.76 -11.27 16.24
CA ALA A 12 -52.00 -12.10 17.41
C ALA A 12 -51.28 -13.46 17.32
N PHE A 13 -51.18 -14.04 16.11
CA PHE A 13 -50.42 -15.27 15.87
C PHE A 13 -48.91 -15.04 15.99
N LEU A 14 -48.38 -13.92 15.46
CA LEU A 14 -46.97 -13.56 15.62
C LEU A 14 -46.60 -13.26 17.09
N PHE A 15 -47.50 -12.64 17.86
CA PHE A 15 -47.28 -12.36 19.29
C PHE A 15 -47.37 -13.64 20.15
N MET A 16 -48.28 -14.56 19.82
CA MET A 16 -48.35 -15.89 20.45
C MET A 16 -47.14 -16.76 20.11
N VAL A 17 -46.65 -16.73 18.87
CA VAL A 17 -45.42 -17.43 18.47
C VAL A 17 -44.19 -16.83 19.19
N ALA A 18 -44.11 -15.50 19.32
CA ALA A 18 -43.02 -14.86 20.08
C ALA A 18 -43.05 -15.22 21.59
N LEU A 19 -44.23 -15.36 22.20
CA LEU A 19 -44.38 -15.76 23.61
C LEU A 19 -44.14 -17.26 23.85
N ILE A 20 -44.43 -18.12 22.86
CA ILE A 20 -44.19 -19.58 22.95
C ILE A 20 -42.70 -19.92 22.73
N PHE A 21 -41.95 -19.11 21.97
CA PHE A 21 -40.53 -19.32 21.70
C PHE A 21 -39.56 -18.51 22.59
N LEU A 22 -40.07 -17.75 23.57
CA LEU A 22 -39.26 -17.00 24.56
C LEU A 22 -39.54 -17.42 26.01
N PRO A 23 -39.29 -18.70 26.36
CA PRO A 23 -38.63 -18.95 27.63
C PRO A 23 -37.51 -19.99 27.46
N ASN A 24 -36.26 -19.52 27.67
CA ASN A 24 -35.03 -20.28 28.01
C ASN A 24 -33.74 -19.81 27.30
N VAL A 25 -33.72 -18.61 26.70
CA VAL A 25 -32.45 -18.02 26.19
C VAL A 25 -31.59 -17.41 27.32
N GLY A 26 -32.13 -17.28 28.54
CA GLY A 26 -31.41 -16.74 29.71
C GLY A 26 -30.59 -17.75 30.54
N LEU A 27 -30.67 -19.06 30.26
CA LEU A 27 -29.97 -20.09 31.05
C LEU A 27 -28.95 -20.92 30.26
N TRP A 28 -28.93 -20.82 28.92
CA TRP A 28 -27.94 -21.52 28.09
C TRP A 28 -26.61 -20.73 27.93
N SER A 29 -26.62 -19.43 28.20
CA SER A 29 -25.42 -18.57 28.23
C SER A 29 -24.54 -18.84 29.46
N MET A 30 -25.10 -19.30 30.58
CA MET A 30 -24.34 -19.60 31.81
C MET A 30 -23.80 -21.04 31.90
N TYR A 31 -24.17 -21.94 30.98
CA TYR A 31 -23.67 -23.33 31.00
C TYR A 31 -22.52 -23.58 30.01
N ARG A 32 -22.27 -22.66 29.07
CA ARG A 32 -21.19 -22.79 28.07
C ARG A 32 -19.84 -22.21 28.51
N GLU A 33 -19.78 -21.50 29.64
CA GLU A 33 -18.53 -21.05 30.29
C GLU A 33 -17.95 -22.04 31.31
N LYS A 34 -18.64 -23.16 31.63
CA LYS A 34 -18.16 -24.14 32.64
C LYS A 34 -17.74 -25.52 32.08
N SER A 35 -17.70 -25.73 30.76
CA SER A 35 -17.44 -27.06 30.16
C SER A 35 -16.23 -27.14 29.20
N LEU A 36 -15.44 -26.08 29.03
CA LEU A 36 -14.18 -26.12 28.25
C LEU A 36 -12.96 -25.79 29.13
N MET A 37 -12.92 -26.38 30.32
CA MET A 37 -11.67 -26.72 30.99
C MET A 37 -11.66 -28.23 31.24
N LYS A 38 -11.17 -28.99 30.25
CA LYS A 38 -10.70 -30.35 30.48
C LYS A 38 -9.25 -30.41 30.04
N SER A 39 -8.42 -30.72 31.01
CA SER A 39 -6.96 -30.75 31.03
C SER A 39 -6.34 -31.75 30.06
N HIS A 40 -5.20 -31.38 29.50
CA HIS A 40 -4.13 -32.32 29.15
C HIS A 40 -2.81 -31.82 29.75
N GLU A 41 -2.11 -32.76 30.39
CA GLU A 41 -0.91 -32.59 31.20
C GLU A 41 0.30 -32.10 30.37
N PRO A 42 1.17 -31.24 30.92
CA PRO A 42 2.49 -30.98 30.39
C PRO A 42 3.54 -31.87 31.08
N GLY A 43 4.18 -32.74 30.30
CA GLY A 43 5.43 -33.40 30.69
C GLY A 43 6.61 -32.43 30.63
N GLU A 44 6.97 -31.92 31.81
CA GLU A 44 8.32 -31.59 32.31
C GLU A 44 9.30 -30.77 31.44
N GLN A 45 9.42 -29.48 31.76
CA GLN A 45 10.61 -28.94 32.42
C GLN A 45 10.20 -27.69 33.21
N GLY A 46 10.27 -27.79 34.55
CA GLY A 46 9.42 -27.05 35.47
C GLY A 46 9.84 -25.62 35.84
N PHE A 47 8.84 -24.85 36.29
CA PHE A 47 8.92 -23.86 37.36
C PHE A 47 7.54 -23.80 38.06
N PRO A 48 7.45 -23.56 39.38
CA PRO A 48 6.27 -23.93 40.18
C PRO A 48 5.12 -22.94 40.09
N LEU A 49 3.89 -23.46 40.06
CA LEU A 49 2.62 -22.75 40.20
C LEU A 49 2.30 -22.40 41.67
N GLY A 50 1.85 -21.16 41.88
CA GLY A 50 1.14 -20.71 43.08
C GLY A 50 0.37 -19.42 42.78
N ILE A 51 -0.95 -19.46 42.93
CA ILE A 51 -1.85 -18.30 42.82
C ILE A 51 -1.92 -17.59 44.19
N ASN A 52 -1.78 -16.26 44.15
CA ASN A 52 -1.92 -15.23 45.18
C ASN A 52 -0.60 -14.52 45.54
N ASP A 53 -0.68 -13.19 45.46
CA ASP A 53 0.34 -12.15 45.65
C ASP A 53 1.34 -11.95 44.50
N GLY A 54 1.55 -10.67 44.16
CA GLY A 54 2.13 -10.19 42.90
C GLY A 54 3.39 -10.93 42.47
N HIS A 55 3.37 -11.49 41.26
CA HIS A 55 4.53 -12.15 40.67
C HIS A 55 5.63 -11.11 40.39
N ILE A 56 6.64 -11.13 41.26
CA ILE A 56 7.90 -10.41 41.12
C ILE A 56 8.79 -11.26 40.21
N TYR A 57 9.11 -10.75 39.02
CA TYR A 57 10.04 -11.41 38.11
C TYR A 57 11.42 -10.72 38.19
N THR A 58 12.45 -11.45 38.59
CA THR A 58 13.86 -11.04 38.50
C THR A 58 14.41 -11.42 37.13
N TRP A 59 14.85 -10.41 36.36
CA TRP A 59 15.41 -10.59 35.02
C TRP A 59 16.94 -10.67 35.05
N THR A 60 17.56 -10.97 33.90
CA THR A 60 19.02 -11.16 33.74
C THR A 60 19.86 -9.92 34.09
N ASP A 61 19.24 -8.76 34.20
CA ASP A 61 19.84 -7.49 34.64
C ASP A 61 19.76 -7.25 36.16
N GLY A 62 19.16 -8.18 36.91
CA GLY A 62 18.96 -8.08 38.36
C GLY A 62 17.84 -7.11 38.78
N LEU A 63 17.13 -6.48 37.83
CA LEU A 63 16.02 -5.57 38.11
C LEU A 63 14.71 -6.33 38.24
N ARG A 64 13.91 -5.95 39.24
CA ARG A 64 12.57 -6.51 39.46
C ARG A 64 11.55 -5.79 38.60
N ARG A 65 10.72 -6.57 37.91
CA ARG A 65 9.61 -6.08 37.08
C ARG A 65 8.31 -6.73 37.50
N ARG A 66 7.21 -5.99 37.37
CA ARG A 66 5.84 -6.45 37.67
C ARG A 66 4.86 -6.03 36.59
N ASP A 67 3.70 -6.67 36.60
CA ASP A 67 2.55 -6.25 35.80
C ASP A 67 1.87 -5.04 36.47
N TRP A 68 1.64 -3.99 35.70
CA TRP A 68 0.98 -2.76 36.15
C TRP A 68 -0.45 -2.61 35.63
N HIS A 69 -0.99 -3.61 34.93
CA HIS A 69 -2.39 -3.60 34.49
C HIS A 69 -3.35 -3.81 35.67
N ASP A 70 -4.30 -2.88 35.83
CA ASP A 70 -5.43 -3.06 36.74
C ASP A 70 -6.52 -3.90 36.07
N ASN A 71 -6.38 -5.22 36.16
CA ASN A 71 -7.29 -6.17 35.52
C ASN A 71 -8.73 -6.08 36.07
N GLU A 72 -8.93 -5.63 37.31
CA GLU A 72 -10.27 -5.44 37.86
C GLU A 72 -10.96 -4.23 37.24
N SER A 73 -10.24 -3.10 37.14
CA SER A 73 -10.72 -1.89 36.48
C SER A 73 -10.99 -2.13 34.99
N ILE A 74 -10.09 -2.81 34.27
CA ILE A 74 -10.28 -3.20 32.87
C ILE A 74 -11.53 -4.06 32.71
N ARG A 75 -11.75 -5.02 33.61
CA ARG A 75 -12.96 -5.87 33.59
C ARG A 75 -14.21 -5.04 33.84
N LYS A 76 -14.20 -4.09 34.78
CA LYS A 76 -15.33 -3.17 35.01
C LYS A 76 -15.62 -2.31 33.77
N ASP A 77 -14.60 -1.70 33.17
CA ASP A 77 -14.74 -0.88 31.96
C ASP A 77 -15.32 -1.70 30.78
N SER A 78 -14.93 -2.97 30.63
CA SER A 78 -15.47 -3.86 29.59
C SER A 78 -16.97 -4.17 29.72
N GLN A 79 -17.55 -4.01 30.92
CA GLN A 79 -18.96 -4.27 31.21
C GLN A 79 -19.83 -3.00 31.16
N ARG A 80 -19.22 -1.80 31.06
CA ARG A 80 -19.97 -0.54 31.03
C ARG A 80 -20.74 -0.40 29.73
N VAL A 81 -21.98 0.04 29.82
CA VAL A 81 -22.86 0.29 28.67
C VAL A 81 -23.51 1.66 28.83
N GLY A 82 -23.64 2.40 27.73
CA GLY A 82 -24.16 3.75 27.75
C GLY A 82 -23.63 4.61 26.60
N LYS A 83 -24.07 5.87 26.55
CA LYS A 83 -23.62 6.82 25.55
C LYS A 83 -22.13 7.15 25.75
N GLY A 84 -21.34 7.00 24.70
CA GLY A 84 -19.89 7.26 24.74
C GLY A 84 -19.04 6.17 25.38
N GLU A 85 -19.64 5.13 25.97
CA GLU A 85 -18.90 4.00 26.55
C GLU A 85 -18.12 3.23 25.47
N HIS A 86 -16.95 2.72 25.84
CA HIS A 86 -15.92 2.17 24.95
C HIS A 86 -15.44 3.15 23.87
N GLY A 87 -15.49 4.46 24.15
CA GLY A 87 -15.10 5.50 23.20
C GLY A 87 -15.97 5.55 21.93
N LYS A 88 -17.17 4.96 21.96
CA LYS A 88 -18.08 4.96 20.80
C LYS A 88 -18.57 6.39 20.50
N PRO A 89 -18.75 6.74 19.22
CA PRO A 89 -19.38 8.00 18.82
C PRO A 89 -20.72 8.22 19.53
N TYR A 90 -20.98 9.45 19.96
CA TYR A 90 -22.29 9.85 20.43
C TYR A 90 -23.28 9.86 19.25
N PRO A 91 -24.47 9.24 19.38
CA PRO A 91 -25.46 9.23 18.30
C PRO A 91 -26.11 10.61 18.19
N LEU A 92 -25.57 11.45 17.31
CA LEU A 92 -26.13 12.76 16.95
C LEU A 92 -27.29 12.58 15.97
N ALA A 93 -28.44 13.21 16.25
CA ALA A 93 -29.51 13.37 15.24
C ALA A 93 -29.18 14.53 14.28
N GLU A 94 -29.76 14.52 13.07
CA GLU A 94 -29.48 15.53 12.03
C GLU A 94 -29.81 16.97 12.48
N ASP A 95 -30.75 17.15 13.40
CA ASP A 95 -31.16 18.43 13.99
C ASP A 95 -30.30 18.87 15.18
N GLU A 96 -29.48 17.99 15.74
CA GLU A 96 -28.58 18.27 16.87
C GLU A 96 -27.18 18.76 16.42
N CYS A 97 -26.96 18.86 15.10
CA CYS A 97 -25.75 19.41 14.47
C CYS A 97 -25.82 20.94 14.30
N ASP A 98 -25.97 21.69 15.38
CA ASP A 98 -25.91 23.17 15.39
C ASP A 98 -24.48 23.67 15.65
N ASP A 99 -23.96 24.58 14.82
CA ASP A 99 -22.62 25.18 15.00
C ASP A 99 -22.50 26.02 16.30
N SER A 100 -23.62 26.42 16.90
CA SER A 100 -23.61 27.19 18.16
C SER A 100 -22.92 26.45 19.32
N VAL A 101 -22.97 25.11 19.34
CA VAL A 101 -22.38 24.29 20.42
C VAL A 101 -20.84 24.26 20.40
N TYR A 102 -20.23 24.67 19.29
CA TYR A 102 -18.78 24.79 19.17
C TYR A 102 -18.30 26.17 19.67
N LYS A 103 -19.18 27.19 19.68
CA LYS A 103 -18.84 28.63 19.80
C LYS A 103 -17.81 28.94 20.89
N GLU A 104 -17.98 28.33 22.05
CA GLU A 104 -17.21 28.63 23.25
C GLU A 104 -15.94 27.78 23.39
N ASN A 105 -15.93 26.55 22.90
CA ASN A 105 -14.89 25.58 23.22
C ASN A 105 -14.17 25.03 21.98
N GLY A 106 -14.64 25.30 20.77
CA GLY A 106 -14.08 24.73 19.55
C GLY A 106 -14.34 23.22 19.41
N PHE A 107 -15.18 22.62 20.24
CA PHE A 107 -15.68 21.24 20.13
C PHE A 107 -17.12 21.19 20.67
N ASN A 108 -17.83 20.09 20.38
CA ASN A 108 -19.25 19.93 20.74
C ASN A 108 -19.42 19.75 22.26
N ILE A 109 -19.61 20.87 22.97
CA ILE A 109 -19.76 20.84 24.43
C ILE A 109 -21.04 20.13 24.87
N TYR A 110 -22.09 20.15 24.04
CA TYR A 110 -23.33 19.43 24.31
C TYR A 110 -23.06 17.92 24.39
N VAL A 111 -22.36 17.36 23.41
CA VAL A 111 -21.97 15.93 23.44
C VAL A 111 -21.10 15.63 24.65
N SER A 112 -20.09 16.46 24.92
CA SER A 112 -19.22 16.31 26.09
C SER A 112 -20.00 16.28 27.41
N ASN A 113 -21.08 17.07 27.53
CA ASN A 113 -21.92 17.10 28.73
C ASN A 113 -22.85 15.88 28.84
N ASN A 114 -23.18 15.23 27.72
CA ASN A 114 -24.12 14.10 27.65
C ASN A 114 -23.46 12.72 27.67
N ILE A 115 -22.14 12.65 27.85
CA ILE A 115 -21.38 11.40 28.06
C ILE A 115 -20.75 11.38 29.45
N ALA A 116 -20.75 10.20 30.09
CA ALA A 116 -20.28 10.01 31.47
C ALA A 116 -18.83 10.49 31.64
N LEU A 117 -18.52 11.32 32.65
CA LEU A 117 -17.17 11.87 32.90
C LEU A 117 -16.08 10.79 33.06
N ASP A 118 -16.48 9.60 33.47
CA ASP A 118 -15.66 8.43 33.73
C ASP A 118 -15.92 7.29 32.73
N ARG A 119 -16.38 7.62 31.52
CA ARG A 119 -16.67 6.63 30.46
C ARG A 119 -15.50 5.65 30.24
N SER A 120 -15.83 4.42 29.89
CA SER A 120 -14.86 3.43 29.44
C SER A 120 -14.30 3.79 28.06
N LEU A 121 -13.05 3.42 27.82
CA LEU A 121 -12.35 3.62 26.56
C LEU A 121 -11.99 2.28 25.91
N PRO A 122 -11.81 2.22 24.58
CA PRO A 122 -11.34 1.01 23.92
C PRO A 122 -9.85 0.82 24.16
N ASP A 123 -9.43 -0.43 24.42
CA ASP A 123 -8.00 -0.78 24.44
C ASP A 123 -7.49 -0.94 23.01
N ILE A 124 -7.01 0.15 22.41
CA ILE A 124 -6.46 0.18 21.05
C ILE A 124 -4.93 0.07 21.02
N ARG A 125 -4.31 -0.27 22.17
CA ARG A 125 -2.87 -0.54 22.23
C ARG A 125 -2.53 -1.80 21.43
N HIS A 126 -1.30 -1.88 20.95
CA HIS A 126 -0.80 -3.10 20.31
C HIS A 126 -0.98 -4.31 21.26
N PRO A 127 -1.41 -5.50 20.77
CA PRO A 127 -1.72 -6.64 21.64
C PRO A 127 -0.58 -7.05 22.59
N ASN A 128 0.68 -6.90 22.16
CA ASN A 128 1.86 -7.19 22.99
C ASN A 128 1.92 -6.34 24.27
N CYS A 129 1.34 -5.13 24.28
CA CYS A 129 1.33 -4.26 25.46
C CYS A 129 0.66 -4.92 26.67
N LYS A 130 -0.28 -5.84 26.47
CA LYS A 130 -0.99 -6.56 27.55
C LYS A 130 -0.10 -7.52 28.33
N GLN A 131 1.05 -7.90 27.75
CA GLN A 131 1.99 -8.85 28.34
C GLN A 131 3.28 -8.15 28.82
N LYS A 132 3.39 -6.83 28.67
CA LYS A 132 4.59 -6.08 29.08
C LYS A 132 4.63 -5.87 30.59
N LEU A 133 5.80 -6.15 31.15
CA LEU A 133 6.15 -5.89 32.54
C LEU A 133 7.06 -4.68 32.61
N TYR A 134 6.86 -3.84 33.63
CA TYR A 134 7.65 -2.63 33.86
C TYR A 134 8.33 -2.72 35.23
N LEU A 135 9.32 -1.86 35.48
CA LEU A 135 10.05 -1.83 36.75
C LEU A 135 9.09 -1.77 37.95
N GLU A 136 9.41 -2.52 39.00
CA GLU A 136 8.60 -2.58 40.23
C GLU A 136 8.62 -1.23 40.96
N ASN A 137 9.78 -0.58 41.00
CA ASN A 137 9.97 0.72 41.62
C ASN A 137 9.98 1.80 40.53
N LEU A 138 8.83 2.42 40.30
CA LEU A 138 8.69 3.56 39.41
C LEU A 138 8.68 4.88 40.21
N PRO A 139 9.27 5.96 39.68
CA PRO A 139 9.23 7.27 40.32
C PRO A 139 7.81 7.82 40.34
N ASN A 140 7.45 8.60 41.36
CA ASN A 140 6.16 9.30 41.35
C ASN A 140 6.19 10.51 40.40
N THR A 141 5.03 10.97 39.95
CA THR A 141 4.90 12.09 39.02
C THR A 141 3.97 13.19 39.52
N SER A 142 4.33 14.44 39.24
CA SER A 142 3.43 15.59 39.28
C SER A 142 2.82 15.79 37.89
N ILE A 143 1.51 15.62 37.78
CA ILE A 143 0.78 15.79 36.53
C ILE A 143 0.35 17.26 36.41
N ILE A 144 0.86 17.98 35.41
CA ILE A 144 0.64 19.41 35.22
C ILE A 144 -0.32 19.61 34.05
N ILE A 145 -1.45 20.26 34.33
CA ILE A 145 -2.51 20.51 33.36
C ILE A 145 -2.78 22.01 33.29
N PRO A 146 -2.22 22.72 32.30
CA PRO A 146 -2.55 24.11 32.07
C PRO A 146 -3.95 24.21 31.45
N PHE A 147 -4.74 25.20 31.88
CA PHE A 147 -6.03 25.49 31.26
C PHE A 147 -6.34 26.98 31.27
N HIS A 148 -7.09 27.43 30.26
CA HIS A 148 -7.67 28.76 30.19
C HIS A 148 -9.04 28.65 29.55
N ASN A 149 -10.10 29.04 30.26
CA ASN A 149 -11.46 29.04 29.73
C ASN A 149 -11.88 27.69 29.11
N GLU A 150 -11.46 26.59 29.73
CA GLU A 150 -11.76 25.24 29.26
C GLU A 150 -13.24 24.86 29.47
N GLY A 151 -13.77 23.97 28.62
CA GLY A 151 -15.10 23.40 28.79
C GLY A 151 -15.18 22.51 30.04
N TRP A 152 -16.15 22.78 30.92
CA TRP A 152 -16.33 22.10 32.21
C TRP A 152 -16.21 20.57 32.11
N SER A 153 -17.06 19.91 31.31
CA SER A 153 -17.06 18.45 31.23
C SER A 153 -15.75 17.86 30.68
N SER A 154 -15.06 18.54 29.76
CA SER A 154 -13.78 18.07 29.22
C SER A 154 -12.63 18.14 30.24
N LEU A 155 -12.57 19.23 31.03
CA LEU A 155 -11.59 19.38 32.11
C LEU A 155 -11.80 18.31 33.18
N LEU A 156 -13.05 18.12 33.60
CA LEU A 156 -13.38 17.11 34.61
C LEU A 156 -13.06 15.70 34.13
N ARG A 157 -13.42 15.37 32.89
CA ARG A 157 -13.14 14.08 32.26
C ARG A 157 -11.65 13.76 32.21
N THR A 158 -10.81 14.78 31.97
CA THR A 158 -9.35 14.64 32.06
C THR A 158 -8.93 14.18 33.46
N ILE A 159 -9.40 14.87 34.51
CA ILE A 159 -9.08 14.52 35.92
C ILE A 159 -9.61 13.13 36.31
N HIS A 160 -10.84 12.79 35.92
CA HIS A 160 -11.41 11.46 36.17
C HIS A 160 -10.61 10.37 35.48
N SER A 161 -10.26 10.55 34.20
CA SER A 161 -9.49 9.55 33.45
C SER A 161 -8.12 9.28 34.06
N ILE A 162 -7.43 10.32 34.52
CA ILE A 162 -6.13 10.21 35.19
C ILE A 162 -6.28 9.48 36.53
N THR A 163 -7.22 9.94 37.37
CA THR A 163 -7.41 9.39 38.72
C THR A 163 -7.86 7.93 38.68
N ASN A 164 -8.72 7.56 37.74
CA ASN A 164 -9.29 6.21 37.65
C ASN A 164 -8.35 5.18 37.02
N ARG A 165 -7.39 5.61 36.18
CA ARG A 165 -6.53 4.69 35.40
C ARG A 165 -5.05 4.78 35.77
N THR A 166 -4.75 5.40 36.91
CA THR A 166 -3.38 5.53 37.40
C THR A 166 -3.31 5.01 38.84
N PRO A 167 -2.33 4.12 39.15
CA PRO A 167 -2.09 3.70 40.52
C PRO A 167 -1.83 4.91 41.44
N ASP A 168 -2.57 4.99 42.55
CA ASP A 168 -2.57 6.17 43.41
C ASP A 168 -1.16 6.60 43.86
N HIS A 169 -0.31 5.66 44.25
CA HIS A 169 1.06 5.93 44.72
C HIS A 169 2.00 6.50 43.66
N LEU A 170 1.70 6.35 42.35
CA LEU A 170 2.46 6.97 41.27
C LEU A 170 2.09 8.43 41.07
N ILE A 171 0.91 8.86 41.53
CA ILE A 171 0.51 10.27 41.51
C ILE A 171 1.04 10.93 42.78
N ALA A 172 2.03 11.81 42.63
CA ALA A 172 2.47 12.71 43.70
C ALA A 172 1.42 13.81 43.90
N GLU A 173 1.01 14.46 42.79
CA GLU A 173 -0.04 15.48 42.76
C GLU A 173 -0.50 15.72 41.31
N ILE A 174 -1.70 16.27 41.16
CA ILE A 174 -2.21 16.81 39.91
C ILE A 174 -2.35 18.34 40.09
N ILE A 175 -1.62 19.10 39.28
CA ILE A 175 -1.57 20.56 39.36
C ILE A 175 -2.36 21.12 38.19
N LEU A 176 -3.57 21.59 38.48
CA LEU A 176 -4.38 22.37 37.56
C LEU A 176 -3.89 23.81 37.57
N VAL A 177 -3.24 24.25 36.49
CA VAL A 177 -2.70 25.61 36.39
C VAL A 177 -3.66 26.46 35.56
N ASP A 178 -4.41 27.32 36.23
CA ASP A 178 -5.33 28.26 35.62
C ASP A 178 -4.57 29.48 35.08
N ASP A 179 -4.49 29.60 33.76
CA ASP A 179 -3.94 30.74 33.04
C ASP A 179 -4.98 31.87 32.93
N TYR A 180 -5.43 32.38 34.08
CA TYR A 180 -6.31 33.54 34.17
C TYR A 180 -7.66 33.36 33.44
N SER A 181 -8.39 32.28 33.77
CA SER A 181 -9.75 32.04 33.25
C SER A 181 -10.75 33.09 33.77
N ASP A 182 -11.62 33.57 32.88
CA ASP A 182 -12.66 34.55 33.22
C ASP A 182 -14.03 33.90 33.50
N ARG A 183 -14.23 32.66 33.04
CA ARG A 183 -15.49 31.91 33.22
C ARG A 183 -15.76 31.56 34.67
N GLU A 184 -16.98 31.87 35.11
CA GLU A 184 -17.34 31.77 36.53
C GLU A 184 -17.30 30.33 37.08
N HIS A 185 -17.70 29.35 36.27
CA HIS A 185 -17.65 27.94 36.67
C HIS A 185 -16.23 27.41 36.90
N LEU A 186 -15.19 28.07 36.37
CA LEU A 186 -13.79 27.68 36.55
C LEU A 186 -13.15 28.27 37.83
N LYS A 187 -13.89 29.10 38.59
CA LYS A 187 -13.43 29.74 39.82
C LYS A 187 -13.82 28.91 41.05
N ALA A 188 -14.67 29.45 41.93
CA ALA A 188 -15.07 28.80 43.17
C ALA A 188 -15.74 27.44 42.95
N HIS A 189 -16.57 27.31 41.89
CA HIS A 189 -17.21 26.04 41.54
C HIS A 189 -16.20 24.92 41.21
N LEU A 190 -15.10 25.26 40.51
CA LEU A 190 -14.06 24.29 40.23
C LEU A 190 -13.32 23.88 41.51
N GLU A 191 -13.04 24.82 42.41
CA GLU A 191 -12.41 24.54 43.71
C GLU A 191 -13.28 23.61 44.56
N GLU A 192 -14.58 23.88 44.61
CA GLU A 192 -15.56 23.02 45.28
C GLU A 192 -15.57 21.62 44.65
N TYR A 193 -15.63 21.52 43.31
CA TYR A 193 -15.62 20.24 42.61
C TYR A 193 -14.34 19.45 42.90
N MET A 194 -13.18 20.12 42.88
CA MET A 194 -11.86 19.52 43.04
C MET A 194 -11.52 19.17 44.49
N SER A 195 -12.23 19.71 45.49
CA SER A 195 -12.08 19.32 46.90
C SER A 195 -12.27 17.82 47.17
N ARG A 196 -12.94 17.10 46.26
CA ARG A 196 -13.13 15.65 46.32
C ARG A 196 -11.90 14.84 45.89
N PHE A 197 -10.91 15.48 45.27
CA PHE A 197 -9.69 14.84 44.80
C PHE A 197 -8.51 15.31 45.66
N PRO A 198 -8.06 14.52 46.66
CA PRO A 198 -7.10 14.99 47.67
C PRO A 198 -5.71 15.34 47.09
N LYS A 199 -5.39 14.81 45.91
CA LYS A 199 -4.13 15.06 45.20
C LYS A 199 -4.22 16.15 44.14
N VAL A 200 -5.39 16.74 43.93
CA VAL A 200 -5.57 17.83 42.95
C VAL A 200 -5.38 19.17 43.65
N ARG A 201 -4.53 20.01 43.08
CA ARG A 201 -4.28 21.39 43.52
C ARG A 201 -4.45 22.35 42.36
N ILE A 202 -5.13 23.47 42.61
CA ILE A 202 -5.29 24.54 41.63
C ILE A 202 -4.28 25.65 41.90
N VAL A 203 -3.58 26.09 40.86
CA VAL A 203 -2.64 27.21 40.88
C VAL A 203 -3.12 28.24 39.88
N ARG A 204 -3.39 29.47 40.31
CA ARG A 204 -3.96 30.51 39.44
C ARG A 204 -2.95 31.63 39.17
N THR A 205 -2.82 32.01 37.91
CA THR A 205 -2.02 33.18 37.52
C THR A 205 -2.81 34.47 37.80
N LYS A 206 -2.09 35.58 38.03
CA LYS A 206 -2.70 36.90 38.26
C LYS A 206 -3.02 37.65 36.96
N LYS A 207 -2.51 37.16 35.84
CA LYS A 207 -2.67 37.69 34.48
C LYS A 207 -2.51 36.54 33.50
N ARG A 208 -2.95 36.74 32.26
CA ARG A 208 -2.70 35.80 31.15
C ARG A 208 -1.19 35.70 30.89
N GLU A 209 -0.57 34.57 31.25
CA GLU A 209 0.84 34.23 31.02
C GLU A 209 1.00 33.36 29.77
N GLY A 210 -0.03 32.57 29.46
CA GLY A 210 -0.09 31.65 28.32
C GLY A 210 0.56 30.28 28.56
N LEU A 211 0.25 29.32 27.69
CA LEU A 211 0.52 27.89 27.86
C LEU A 211 1.95 27.59 28.34
N ILE A 212 2.97 28.16 27.68
CA ILE A 212 4.38 27.84 27.94
C ILE A 212 4.77 28.22 29.37
N ARG A 213 4.46 29.46 29.78
CA ARG A 213 4.76 29.96 31.13
C ARG A 213 3.89 29.34 32.20
N THR A 214 2.66 29.00 31.86
CA THR A 214 1.75 28.25 32.74
C THR A 214 2.28 26.85 33.02
N ARG A 215 2.84 26.15 32.03
CA ARG A 215 3.56 24.88 32.22
C ARG A 215 4.79 25.05 33.09
N LEU A 216 5.60 26.09 32.88
CA LEU A 216 6.75 26.41 33.74
C LEU A 216 6.34 26.69 35.19
N LEU A 217 5.25 27.42 35.41
CA LEU A 217 4.72 27.69 36.74
C LEU A 217 4.31 26.39 37.43
N GLY A 218 3.56 25.53 36.74
CA GLY A 218 3.19 24.20 37.25
C GLY A 218 4.42 23.35 37.59
N ALA A 219 5.43 23.35 36.71
CA ALA A 219 6.69 22.65 36.93
C ALA A 219 7.46 23.20 38.14
N SER A 220 7.41 24.52 38.38
CA SER A 220 8.17 25.17 39.46
C SER A 220 7.63 24.86 40.85
N VAL A 221 6.34 24.54 40.96
CA VAL A 221 5.67 24.22 42.22
C VAL A 221 5.44 22.72 42.42
N ALA A 222 5.86 21.91 41.45
CA ALA A 222 5.73 20.46 41.45
C ALA A 222 6.69 19.77 42.41
N ARG A 223 6.20 18.74 43.10
CA ARG A 223 6.93 17.99 44.13
C ARG A 223 7.37 16.59 43.69
N GLY A 224 6.76 16.05 42.65
CA GLY A 224 7.05 14.72 42.12
C GLY A 224 8.48 14.60 41.57
N GLU A 225 8.95 13.37 41.46
CA GLU A 225 10.25 13.06 40.85
C GLU A 225 10.22 13.26 39.33
N VAL A 226 9.08 12.97 38.72
CA VAL A 226 8.79 13.18 37.30
C VAL A 226 7.77 14.31 37.14
N LEU A 227 7.87 15.05 36.04
CA LEU A 227 6.86 15.99 35.55
C LEU A 227 6.15 15.33 34.37
N THR A 228 4.82 15.20 34.44
CA THR A 228 4.00 14.74 33.32
C THR A 228 3.08 15.87 32.89
N PHE A 229 3.25 16.36 31.67
CA PHE A 229 2.39 17.41 31.11
C PHE A 229 1.25 16.78 30.31
N LEU A 230 0.03 17.25 30.55
CA LEU A 230 -1.17 16.89 29.80
C LEU A 230 -1.98 18.16 29.52
N ASP A 231 -2.66 18.21 28.38
CA ASP A 231 -3.63 19.27 28.13
C ASP A 231 -4.96 19.00 28.88
N SER A 232 -5.78 20.05 29.01
CA SER A 232 -7.01 20.06 29.80
C SER A 232 -8.21 19.32 29.18
N HIS A 233 -8.04 18.70 28.02
CA HIS A 233 -9.08 18.04 27.24
C HIS A 233 -8.57 16.69 26.71
N CYS A 234 -8.08 15.87 27.62
CA CYS A 234 -7.48 14.58 27.35
C CYS A 234 -8.24 13.44 28.05
N GLU A 235 -8.10 12.22 27.55
CA GLU A 235 -8.57 11.02 28.25
C GLU A 235 -7.46 9.97 28.26
N ALA A 236 -6.94 9.67 29.45
CA ALA A 236 -5.94 8.65 29.65
C ALA A 236 -6.52 7.25 29.39
N ASN A 237 -5.79 6.41 28.66
CA ASN A 237 -6.18 5.02 28.38
C ASN A 237 -5.58 4.05 29.43
N ILE A 238 -5.88 2.76 29.29
CA ILE A 238 -5.45 1.68 30.17
C ILE A 238 -3.92 1.66 30.28
N ASN A 239 -3.43 1.63 31.52
CA ASN A 239 -2.01 1.49 31.84
C ASN A 239 -1.13 2.52 31.11
N TRP A 240 -1.61 3.75 30.96
CA TRP A 240 -0.91 4.79 30.18
C TRP A 240 0.36 5.30 30.86
N LEU A 241 0.37 5.45 32.19
CA LEU A 241 1.48 6.11 32.90
C LEU A 241 2.70 5.21 33.14
N PRO A 242 2.57 3.95 33.60
CA PRO A 242 3.72 3.10 33.89
C PRO A 242 4.71 2.90 32.73
N PRO A 243 4.28 2.72 31.46
CA PRO A 243 5.20 2.63 30.33
C PRO A 243 6.06 3.89 30.13
N LEU A 244 5.54 5.08 30.48
CA LEU A 244 6.30 6.33 30.41
C LEU A 244 7.34 6.41 31.55
N LEU A 245 6.90 6.15 32.77
CA LEU A 245 7.77 6.23 33.95
C LEU A 245 8.90 5.20 33.91
N ASP A 246 8.64 4.03 33.33
CA ASP A 246 9.63 2.96 33.17
C ASP A 246 10.84 3.40 32.33
N GLN A 247 10.61 4.16 31.25
CA GLN A 247 11.68 4.69 30.42
C GLN A 247 12.51 5.76 31.14
N ILE A 248 11.85 6.61 31.93
CA ILE A 248 12.53 7.65 32.72
C ILE A 248 13.31 7.02 33.89
N ALA A 249 12.78 5.97 34.51
CA ALA A 249 13.45 5.23 35.57
C ALA A 249 14.74 4.55 35.08
N GLN A 250 14.73 4.05 33.83
CA GLN A 250 15.91 3.47 33.19
C GLN A 250 16.93 4.53 32.78
N ASN A 251 16.48 5.65 32.23
CA ASN A 251 17.35 6.76 31.87
C ASN A 251 16.69 8.11 32.23
N PRO A 252 17.13 8.78 33.32
CA PRO A 252 16.53 10.03 33.79
C PRO A 252 16.73 11.20 32.82
N LYS A 253 17.64 11.08 31.84
CA LYS A 253 17.87 12.10 30.80
C LYS A 253 16.98 11.91 29.56
N THR A 254 15.82 11.28 29.72
CA THR A 254 14.88 10.98 28.65
C THR A 254 13.59 11.81 28.75
N ILE A 255 13.08 12.29 27.62
CA ILE A 255 11.69 12.71 27.48
C ILE A 255 10.91 11.61 26.77
N VAL A 256 9.73 11.28 27.30
CA VAL A 256 8.85 10.29 26.69
C VAL A 256 7.46 10.83 26.40
N CYS A 257 6.93 10.45 25.25
CA CYS A 257 5.62 10.87 24.76
C CYS A 257 4.68 9.65 24.64
N PRO A 258 3.42 9.76 25.10
CA PRO A 258 2.40 8.77 24.78
C PRO A 258 2.00 8.90 23.30
N MET A 259 1.36 7.86 22.76
CA MET A 259 0.62 8.01 21.50
C MET A 259 -0.60 8.89 21.76
N ILE A 260 -0.76 9.92 20.93
CA ILE A 260 -1.85 10.88 21.04
C ILE A 260 -2.99 10.42 20.13
N ASP A 261 -4.02 9.84 20.74
CA ASP A 261 -5.22 9.38 20.05
C ASP A 261 -6.18 10.53 19.76
N VAL A 262 -7.04 10.35 18.76
CA VAL A 262 -8.02 11.36 18.35
C VAL A 262 -9.31 11.12 19.10
N ILE A 263 -9.77 12.16 19.81
CA ILE A 263 -11.15 12.28 20.24
C ILE A 263 -11.82 13.25 19.28
N ASP A 264 -12.74 12.74 18.45
CA ASP A 264 -13.44 13.54 17.45
C ASP A 264 -14.20 14.71 18.10
N HIS A 265 -14.01 15.93 17.58
CA HIS A 265 -14.55 17.14 18.17
C HIS A 265 -16.07 17.29 18.04
N ASN A 266 -16.72 16.50 17.19
CA ASN A 266 -18.15 16.57 16.90
C ASN A 266 -18.88 15.52 17.72
N HIS A 267 -18.45 14.26 17.64
CA HIS A 267 -19.17 13.12 18.22
C HIS A 267 -18.41 12.41 19.35
N PHE A 268 -17.21 12.87 19.75
CA PHE A 268 -16.42 12.31 20.86
C PHE A 268 -16.05 10.83 20.70
N GLY A 269 -16.00 10.34 19.45
CA GLY A 269 -15.49 9.00 19.15
C GLY A 269 -13.98 8.97 19.38
N TYR A 270 -13.48 7.85 19.91
CA TYR A 270 -12.07 7.65 20.24
C TYR A 270 -11.42 6.72 19.21
N GLU A 271 -10.39 7.20 18.52
CA GLU A 271 -9.68 6.43 17.49
C GLU A 271 -8.17 6.69 17.49
N ALA A 272 -7.41 5.76 16.92
CA ALA A 272 -5.99 5.96 16.69
C ALA A 272 -5.77 7.05 15.63
N GLN A 273 -4.75 7.88 15.80
CA GLN A 273 -4.38 8.86 14.78
C GLN A 273 -3.97 8.17 13.47
N ALA A 274 -4.38 8.73 12.33
CA ALA A 274 -4.09 8.16 11.00
C ALA A 274 -2.62 7.78 10.82
N GLY A 275 -2.36 6.58 10.30
CA GLY A 275 -1.01 6.05 10.12
C GLY A 275 -0.33 5.50 11.37
N ASP A 276 -1.01 5.42 12.52
CA ASP A 276 -0.64 4.84 13.84
C ASP A 276 0.84 4.51 14.07
N ALA A 277 1.44 5.08 15.13
CA ALA A 277 2.89 5.06 15.41
C ALA A 277 3.77 5.64 14.27
N MET A 278 4.03 6.96 14.33
CA MET A 278 4.86 7.69 13.36
C MET A 278 5.84 8.61 14.10
N ARG A 279 7.02 8.87 13.53
CA ARG A 279 8.01 9.79 14.12
C ARG A 279 7.60 11.23 13.90
N GLY A 280 7.81 12.08 14.92
CA GLY A 280 7.62 13.51 14.77
C GLY A 280 8.80 14.17 14.05
N ALA A 281 8.49 15.09 13.14
CA ALA A 281 9.42 15.81 12.29
C ALA A 281 8.94 17.26 12.09
N PHE A 282 9.65 18.03 11.26
CA PHE A 282 9.26 19.38 10.88
C PHE A 282 9.57 19.67 9.42
N ASP A 283 8.88 20.64 8.83
CA ASP A 283 9.30 21.28 7.58
C ASP A 283 10.10 22.57 7.86
N TRP A 284 10.69 23.15 6.83
CA TRP A 284 11.52 24.35 6.96
C TRP A 284 10.72 25.65 7.16
N GLU A 285 9.40 25.56 7.32
CA GLU A 285 8.55 26.62 7.88
C GLU A 285 8.28 26.43 9.39
N MET A 286 8.89 25.41 10.00
CA MET A 286 8.70 25.01 11.40
C MET A 286 7.26 24.57 11.71
N TYR A 287 6.59 23.91 10.75
CA TYR A 287 5.36 23.15 11.04
C TYR A 287 5.70 21.73 11.47
N TYR A 288 4.99 21.22 12.48
CA TYR A 288 5.11 19.84 12.92
C TYR A 288 4.59 18.88 11.84
N LYS A 289 5.35 17.83 11.55
CA LYS A 289 5.03 16.79 10.58
C LYS A 289 5.16 15.42 11.23
N ARG A 290 4.47 14.43 10.66
CA ARG A 290 4.63 13.03 11.03
C ARG A 290 5.19 12.28 9.83
N ILE A 291 6.31 11.60 10.01
CA ILE A 291 6.95 10.78 8.97
C ILE A 291 6.94 9.31 9.41
N PRO A 292 6.86 8.35 8.48
CA PRO A 292 6.91 6.93 8.82
C PRO A 292 8.17 6.60 9.63
N ILE A 293 8.07 5.71 10.63
CA ILE A 293 9.24 5.20 11.35
C ILE A 293 10.13 4.47 10.33
N PRO A 294 11.39 4.87 10.10
CA PRO A 294 12.31 4.16 9.22
C PRO A 294 12.51 2.73 9.71
N SER A 295 12.69 1.79 8.78
CA SER A 295 12.93 0.37 9.10
C SER A 295 14.08 0.16 10.09
N GLU A 296 15.08 1.04 10.08
CA GLU A 296 16.26 1.03 10.93
C GLU A 296 15.94 1.28 12.42
N LEU A 297 14.82 1.93 12.70
CA LEU A 297 14.33 2.21 14.06
C LEU A 297 13.13 1.33 14.45
N GLN A 298 12.64 0.50 13.54
CA GLN A 298 11.57 -0.46 13.84
C GLN A 298 12.16 -1.69 14.54
N GLY A 299 11.91 -1.80 15.84
CA GLY A 299 12.28 -2.99 16.62
C GLY A 299 11.43 -4.22 16.26
N ALA A 300 11.87 -5.40 16.68
CA ALA A 300 11.15 -6.67 16.45
C ALA A 300 9.75 -6.69 17.09
N ASP A 301 9.54 -5.92 18.15
CA ASP A 301 8.24 -5.71 18.79
C ASP A 301 7.79 -4.26 18.50
N PRO A 302 6.76 -4.05 17.65
CA PRO A 302 6.21 -2.73 17.34
C PRO A 302 5.66 -1.97 18.55
N SER A 303 5.47 -2.66 19.68
CA SER A 303 5.05 -2.04 20.93
C SER A 303 6.21 -1.48 21.77
N ASN A 304 7.45 -1.61 21.30
CA ASN A 304 8.61 -1.00 21.94
C ASN A 304 8.66 0.52 21.70
N PRO A 305 9.15 1.31 22.67
CA PRO A 305 9.45 2.72 22.45
C PRO A 305 10.41 2.94 21.28
N TYR A 306 10.21 4.01 20.51
CA TYR A 306 11.07 4.38 19.37
C TYR A 306 11.49 5.85 19.43
N GLU A 307 12.67 6.15 18.88
CA GLU A 307 13.26 7.49 18.94
C GLU A 307 12.49 8.48 18.06
N SER A 308 12.13 9.63 18.63
CA SER A 308 11.38 10.68 17.92
C SER A 308 12.21 11.97 17.85
N PRO A 309 12.49 12.52 16.64
CA PRO A 309 13.27 13.75 16.50
C PRO A 309 12.63 14.96 17.16
N VAL A 310 11.30 15.07 17.04
CA VAL A 310 10.50 16.18 17.57
C VAL A 310 9.23 15.64 18.19
N MET A 311 8.87 16.10 19.39
CA MET A 311 7.56 15.78 19.99
C MET A 311 6.45 16.71 19.48
N ALA A 312 5.21 16.23 19.47
CA ALA A 312 4.03 17.06 19.14
C ALA A 312 3.79 18.21 20.13
N GLY A 313 4.34 18.14 21.35
CA GLY A 313 4.39 19.24 22.32
C GLY A 313 3.33 19.21 23.43
N GLY A 314 2.18 18.57 23.20
CA GLY A 314 1.04 18.60 24.12
C GLY A 314 1.17 17.70 25.36
N LEU A 315 1.77 16.53 25.19
CA LEU A 315 1.72 15.43 26.16
C LEU A 315 3.09 14.76 26.25
N PHE A 316 3.73 14.79 27.42
CA PHE A 316 5.02 14.13 27.65
C PHE A 316 5.34 14.01 29.14
N ALA A 317 6.28 13.14 29.47
CA ALA A 317 6.86 13.01 30.81
C ALA A 317 8.38 13.18 30.78
N VAL A 318 8.93 13.77 31.85
CA VAL A 318 10.36 14.06 31.99
C VAL A 318 10.78 14.05 33.46
N ASN A 319 11.98 13.58 33.77
CA ASN A 319 12.52 13.71 35.12
C ASN A 319 12.60 15.20 35.53
N ARG A 320 12.09 15.55 36.72
CA ARG A 320 11.99 16.94 37.17
C ARG A 320 13.36 17.61 37.28
N GLN A 321 14.35 16.91 37.83
CA GLN A 321 15.70 17.45 37.96
C GLN A 321 16.30 17.71 36.57
N TRP A 322 16.18 16.74 35.66
CA TRP A 322 16.68 16.91 34.29
C TRP A 322 15.99 18.05 33.54
N PHE A 323 14.67 18.22 33.69
CA PHE A 323 13.95 19.34 33.08
C PHE A 323 14.52 20.69 33.50
N TRP A 324 14.90 20.85 34.77
CA TRP A 324 15.52 22.08 35.27
C TRP A 324 17.00 22.20 34.93
N GLU A 325 17.75 21.09 34.81
CA GLU A 325 19.11 21.09 34.27
C GLU A 325 19.15 21.57 32.81
N LEU A 326 18.11 21.24 32.02
CA LEU A 326 17.89 21.78 30.67
C LEU A 326 17.41 23.26 30.66
N GLY A 327 17.25 23.88 31.83
CA GLY A 327 16.75 25.24 31.98
C GLY A 327 15.23 25.41 31.76
N GLY A 328 14.48 24.32 31.67
CA GLY A 328 13.06 24.33 31.29
C GLY A 328 12.83 24.90 29.88
N TYR A 329 11.62 25.38 29.61
CA TYR A 329 11.31 26.18 28.43
C TYR A 329 11.95 27.58 28.50
N ASP A 330 12.30 28.14 27.34
CA ASP A 330 12.71 29.55 27.25
C ASP A 330 11.57 30.46 27.71
N THR A 331 11.80 31.20 28.79
CA THR A 331 10.85 32.15 29.38
C THR A 331 10.52 33.32 28.44
N GLY A 332 11.37 33.54 27.43
CA GLY A 332 11.14 34.49 26.34
C GLY A 332 10.17 34.01 25.26
N LEU A 333 9.75 32.74 25.28
CA LEU A 333 8.64 32.26 24.45
C LEU A 333 7.31 32.72 25.04
N GLU A 334 6.47 33.31 24.20
CA GLU A 334 5.23 33.94 24.61
C GLU A 334 4.02 33.09 24.22
N ILE A 335 3.04 32.99 25.11
CA ILE A 335 1.75 32.31 24.93
C ILE A 335 1.86 30.83 24.51
N TRP A 336 2.09 30.54 23.22
CA TRP A 336 2.07 29.19 22.66
C TRP A 336 2.88 29.13 21.35
N GLY A 337 3.44 27.95 21.09
CA GLY A 337 4.10 27.55 19.85
C GLY A 337 5.60 27.82 19.88
N GLY A 338 6.38 26.87 19.36
CA GLY A 338 7.84 26.88 19.36
C GLY A 338 8.45 26.04 20.48
N GLU A 339 7.75 25.90 21.61
CA GLU A 339 8.24 25.15 22.78
C GLU A 339 8.51 23.67 22.50
N GLN A 340 7.74 23.07 21.59
CA GLN A 340 7.90 21.68 21.19
C GLN A 340 9.20 21.44 20.43
N PHE A 341 9.61 22.39 19.58
CA PHE A 341 10.88 22.33 18.86
C PHE A 341 12.03 22.63 19.81
N GLU A 342 11.87 23.67 20.62
CA GLU A 342 12.89 24.10 21.58
C GLU A 342 13.33 22.96 22.50
N ILE A 343 12.38 22.30 23.16
CA ILE A 343 12.72 21.22 24.11
C ILE A 343 13.20 19.97 23.39
N SER A 344 12.70 19.67 22.19
CA SER A 344 13.19 18.54 21.39
C SER A 344 14.65 18.73 21.00
N PHE A 345 15.01 19.93 20.54
CA PHE A 345 16.39 20.28 20.21
C PHE A 345 17.29 20.28 21.45
N LYS A 346 16.83 20.87 22.56
CA LYS A 346 17.53 20.83 23.86
C LYS A 346 17.87 19.41 24.28
N VAL A 347 16.88 18.51 24.31
CA VAL A 347 17.07 17.13 24.78
C VAL A 347 18.11 16.41 23.92
N TRP A 348 17.93 16.39 22.61
CA TRP A 348 18.82 15.66 21.72
C TRP A 348 20.22 16.25 21.67
N MET A 349 20.33 17.58 21.55
CA MET A 349 21.62 18.24 21.38
C MET A 349 22.42 18.31 22.68
N CYS A 350 21.76 18.31 23.85
CA CYS A 350 22.41 18.46 25.15
C CYS A 350 22.55 17.13 25.93
N GLY A 351 22.55 16.00 25.22
CA GLY A 351 22.95 14.70 25.78
C GLY A 351 21.82 13.88 26.43
N GLY A 352 20.56 14.17 26.11
CA GLY A 352 19.40 13.34 26.42
C GLY A 352 18.89 12.57 25.20
N SER A 353 17.73 11.94 25.38
CA SER A 353 17.04 11.16 24.34
C SER A 353 15.53 11.38 24.40
N MET A 354 14.84 11.15 23.29
CA MET A 354 13.38 11.32 23.21
C MET A 354 12.71 10.11 22.57
N TYR A 355 11.69 9.56 23.22
CA TYR A 355 10.96 8.39 22.74
C TYR A 355 9.46 8.60 22.71
N ASP A 356 8.85 8.06 21.66
CA ASP A 356 7.43 7.82 21.57
C ASP A 356 7.14 6.39 22.08
N VAL A 357 6.16 6.23 22.97
CA VAL A 357 5.91 4.96 23.70
C VAL A 357 4.55 4.35 23.28
N PRO A 358 4.53 3.36 22.37
CA PRO A 358 3.29 2.78 21.83
C PRO A 358 2.30 2.21 22.85
N CYS A 359 2.81 1.68 23.97
CA CYS A 359 1.97 1.12 25.04
C CYS A 359 1.36 2.16 25.97
N SER A 360 1.76 3.42 25.86
CA SER A 360 1.13 4.55 26.53
C SER A 360 0.25 5.29 25.54
N ARG A 361 -1.05 5.41 25.80
CA ARG A 361 -1.99 6.10 24.91
C ARG A 361 -2.87 7.07 25.68
N VAL A 362 -3.05 8.26 25.12
CA VAL A 362 -3.89 9.33 25.67
C VAL A 362 -4.67 9.95 24.53
N GLY A 363 -6.00 9.96 24.64
CA GLY A 363 -6.85 10.66 23.68
C GLY A 363 -6.82 12.16 23.88
N HIS A 364 -6.86 12.92 22.80
CA HIS A 364 -6.84 14.38 22.79
C HIS A 364 -7.92 14.92 21.85
N ILE A 365 -8.64 15.96 22.28
CA ILE A 365 -9.66 16.61 21.45
C ILE A 365 -9.01 17.61 20.49
N TYR A 366 -9.02 17.29 19.20
CA TYR A 366 -8.57 18.21 18.15
C TYR A 366 -9.67 19.21 17.79
N ARG A 367 -9.63 20.41 18.38
CA ARG A 367 -10.65 21.45 18.21
C ARG A 367 -10.87 21.87 16.76
N LYS A 368 -12.12 22.17 16.40
CA LYS A 368 -12.54 22.75 15.12
C LYS A 368 -11.91 24.13 14.89
N TYR A 369 -11.72 24.92 15.95
CA TYR A 369 -10.97 26.18 15.92
C TYR A 369 -10.48 26.56 17.33
N VAL A 370 -9.59 27.55 17.41
CA VAL A 370 -9.03 28.06 18.67
C VAL A 370 -9.97 29.09 19.30
N PRO A 371 -10.58 28.82 20.47
CA PRO A 371 -11.65 29.67 21.01
C PRO A 371 -11.17 30.88 21.84
N TYR A 372 -9.87 31.01 22.10
CA TYR A 372 -9.32 32.05 22.97
C TYR A 372 -8.57 33.15 22.21
N LYS A 373 -8.69 34.39 22.70
CA LYS A 373 -8.00 35.56 22.13
C LYS A 373 -6.52 35.53 22.51
N VAL A 374 -5.64 35.70 21.52
CA VAL A 374 -4.20 35.92 21.73
C VAL A 374 -3.99 37.42 22.02
N PRO A 375 -3.30 37.81 23.10
CA PRO A 375 -3.04 39.22 23.41
C PRO A 375 -2.31 39.95 22.28
N SER A 376 -2.72 41.19 21.99
CA SER A 376 -2.14 42.03 20.93
C SER A 376 -0.64 42.25 21.14
N GLY A 377 0.16 42.02 20.09
CA GLY A 377 1.63 42.14 20.12
C GLY A 377 2.39 40.82 20.33
N THR A 378 1.68 39.74 20.67
CA THR A 378 2.26 38.38 20.76
C THR A 378 2.36 37.77 19.37
N SER A 379 3.52 37.21 19.00
CA SER A 379 3.72 36.62 17.68
C SER A 379 4.35 35.24 17.75
N LEU A 380 3.66 34.22 17.22
CA LEU A 380 4.22 32.88 17.01
C LEU A 380 5.54 32.94 16.22
N ALA A 381 5.63 33.85 15.25
CA ALA A 381 6.85 34.07 14.48
C ALA A 381 8.04 34.47 15.38
N ARG A 382 7.80 35.20 16.47
CA ARG A 382 8.85 35.57 17.43
C ARG A 382 9.38 34.35 18.14
N ASN A 383 8.48 33.49 18.62
CA ASN A 383 8.87 32.24 19.28
C ASN A 383 9.70 31.36 18.35
N LEU A 384 9.20 31.10 17.13
CA LEU A 384 9.91 30.28 16.14
C LEU A 384 11.28 30.86 15.79
N LYS A 385 11.38 32.19 15.62
CA LYS A 385 12.66 32.87 15.38
C LYS A 385 13.63 32.71 16.56
N ARG A 386 13.15 32.88 17.80
CA ARG A 386 13.97 32.68 19.01
C ARG A 386 14.53 31.26 19.06
N VAL A 387 13.71 30.25 18.75
CA VAL A 387 14.14 28.85 18.70
C VAL A 387 15.19 28.65 17.61
N ALA A 388 14.94 29.14 16.39
CA ALA A 388 15.86 29.00 15.27
C ALA A 388 17.23 29.65 15.56
N GLU A 389 17.26 30.93 15.94
CA GLU A 389 18.51 31.65 16.24
C GLU A 389 19.31 31.10 17.43
N THR A 390 18.65 30.33 18.30
CA THR A 390 19.29 29.71 19.47
C THR A 390 19.80 28.31 19.15
N TRP A 391 19.04 27.51 18.40
CA TRP A 391 19.24 26.06 18.30
C TRP A 391 19.58 25.56 16.90
N MET A 392 19.27 26.28 15.82
CA MET A 392 19.39 25.77 14.44
C MET A 392 20.67 26.17 13.71
N ASP A 393 21.56 26.94 14.34
CA ASP A 393 22.83 27.36 13.76
C ASP A 393 22.66 27.94 12.34
N GLU A 394 23.50 27.53 11.39
CA GLU A 394 23.43 27.97 9.98
C GLU A 394 22.12 27.56 9.29
N TYR A 395 21.41 26.55 9.78
CA TYR A 395 20.15 26.08 9.18
C TYR A 395 18.98 27.04 9.43
N THR A 396 19.14 27.98 10.35
CA THR A 396 18.21 29.12 10.53
C THR A 396 17.98 29.86 9.21
N GLU A 397 18.98 29.91 8.35
CA GLU A 397 18.92 30.59 7.05
C GLU A 397 17.84 29.97 6.13
N TYR A 398 17.61 28.66 6.19
CA TYR A 398 16.56 28.00 5.41
C TYR A 398 15.14 28.38 5.86
N ILE A 399 14.97 28.79 7.12
CA ILE A 399 13.72 29.36 7.62
C ILE A 399 13.55 30.77 7.09
N TYR A 400 14.60 31.60 7.15
CA TYR A 400 14.53 32.98 6.67
C TYR A 400 14.36 33.10 5.15
N GLN A 401 14.81 32.11 4.39
CA GLN A 401 14.51 32.03 2.96
C GLN A 401 13.01 31.87 2.71
N ARG A 402 12.30 31.09 3.53
CA ARG A 402 10.84 30.86 3.40
C ARG A 402 9.98 31.89 4.12
N ARG A 403 10.53 32.52 5.17
CA ARG A 403 9.89 33.55 5.99
C ARG A 403 10.81 34.78 6.12
N PRO A 404 11.03 35.55 5.04
CA PRO A 404 11.93 36.70 5.07
C PRO A 404 11.53 37.76 6.11
N GLU A 405 10.24 37.88 6.41
CA GLU A 405 9.71 38.78 7.42
C GLU A 405 10.25 38.49 8.82
N TYR A 406 10.73 37.25 9.07
CA TYR A 406 11.35 36.91 10.35
C TYR A 406 12.68 37.65 10.52
N ARG A 407 13.42 38.01 9.46
CA ARG A 407 14.71 38.72 9.60
C ARG A 407 14.59 40.03 10.36
N HIS A 408 13.52 40.77 10.12
CA HIS A 408 13.27 42.08 10.74
C HIS A 408 12.58 41.98 12.11
N LEU A 409 12.09 40.79 12.48
CA LEU A 409 11.45 40.56 13.76
C LEU A 409 12.48 40.57 14.90
N SER A 410 12.23 41.30 15.98
CA SER A 410 13.10 41.21 17.15
C SER A 410 12.93 39.85 17.84
N THR A 411 14.04 39.14 18.07
CA THR A 411 14.04 37.96 18.95
C THR A 411 13.93 38.34 20.41
N GLY A 412 14.19 39.60 20.79
CA GLY A 412 14.50 39.97 22.18
C GLY A 412 15.88 39.44 22.59
N ASP A 413 16.16 39.41 23.88
CA ASP A 413 17.46 38.91 24.37
C ASP A 413 17.54 37.38 24.30
N LEU A 414 18.59 36.87 23.64
CA LEU A 414 18.90 35.44 23.51
C LEU A 414 20.14 35.03 24.33
N THR A 415 20.77 35.96 25.05
CA THR A 415 22.05 35.75 25.75
C THR A 415 21.96 34.57 26.70
N ALA A 416 20.94 34.54 27.57
CA ALA A 416 20.75 33.46 28.53
C ALA A 416 20.61 32.07 27.88
N GLN A 417 19.86 31.97 26.76
CA GLN A 417 19.68 30.69 26.07
C GLN A 417 20.96 30.24 25.36
N LYS A 418 21.71 31.16 24.74
CA LYS A 418 23.00 30.86 24.10
C LYS A 418 24.07 30.49 25.13
N GLU A 419 24.08 31.12 26.30
CA GLU A 419 24.97 30.75 27.42
C GLU A 419 24.62 29.38 27.99
N LEU A 420 23.34 29.09 28.19
CA LEU A 420 22.87 27.78 28.62
C LEU A 420 23.32 26.68 27.65
N ARG A 421 23.12 26.89 26.33
CA ARG A 421 23.57 25.96 25.30
C ARG A 421 25.08 25.70 25.34
N LYS A 422 25.89 26.74 25.58
CA LYS A 422 27.34 26.61 25.77
C LYS A 422 27.70 25.86 27.05
N HIS A 423 27.03 26.19 28.16
CA HIS A 423 27.28 25.59 29.47
C HIS A 423 27.01 24.09 29.48
N LEU A 424 25.91 23.67 28.85
CA LEU A 424 25.52 22.27 28.70
C LEU A 424 26.35 21.50 27.65
N LYS A 425 27.27 22.18 26.94
CA LYS A 425 28.10 21.61 25.88
C LYS A 425 27.28 20.90 24.80
N CYS A 426 26.17 21.53 24.40
CA CYS A 426 25.28 20.93 23.42
C CYS A 426 25.96 20.83 22.04
N LYS A 427 25.59 19.80 21.29
CA LYS A 427 26.04 19.59 19.91
C LYS A 427 25.44 20.66 18.98
N ASP A 428 25.98 20.74 17.78
CA ASP A 428 25.45 21.62 16.73
C ASP A 428 24.21 21.02 16.04
N PHE A 429 23.48 21.87 15.32
CA PHE A 429 22.28 21.46 14.62
C PHE A 429 22.58 20.55 13.43
N LYS A 430 23.77 20.70 12.83
CA LYS A 430 24.27 19.78 11.80
C LYS A 430 24.35 18.35 12.31
N TRP A 431 24.86 18.14 13.53
CA TRP A 431 24.86 16.84 14.18
C TRP A 431 23.44 16.33 14.40
N TYR A 432 22.53 17.19 14.86
CA TYR A 432 21.12 16.83 15.04
C TYR A 432 20.48 16.35 13.73
N MET A 433 20.69 17.09 12.63
CA MET A 433 20.21 16.71 11.31
C MET A 433 20.84 15.43 10.77
N ASN A 434 22.11 15.14 11.10
CA ASN A 434 22.78 13.94 10.59
C ASN A 434 22.56 12.68 11.46
N THR A 435 22.21 12.84 12.74
CA THR A 435 22.17 11.74 13.70
C THR A 435 20.74 11.45 14.17
N VAL A 436 19.95 12.49 14.41
CA VAL A 436 18.61 12.37 15.00
C VAL A 436 17.54 12.45 13.91
N ALA A 437 17.59 13.52 13.10
CA ALA A 437 16.61 13.84 12.05
C ALA A 437 17.16 13.56 10.62
N TRP A 438 17.97 12.51 10.47
CA TRP A 438 18.65 12.17 9.21
C TRP A 438 17.70 11.80 8.06
N ASP A 439 16.49 11.38 8.41
CA ASP A 439 15.41 11.02 7.51
C ASP A 439 14.55 12.22 7.08
N LEU A 440 14.59 13.34 7.83
CA LEU A 440 13.79 14.54 7.57
C LEU A 440 14.02 15.11 6.14
N PRO A 441 15.26 15.27 5.63
CA PRO A 441 15.48 15.81 4.29
C PRO A 441 14.88 14.98 3.14
N LYS A 442 14.62 13.68 3.36
CA LYS A 442 13.95 12.82 2.36
C LYS A 442 12.50 13.26 2.11
N TYR A 443 11.85 13.79 3.15
CA TYR A 443 10.47 14.23 3.10
C TYR A 443 10.34 15.76 2.96
N TYR A 444 11.21 16.52 3.62
CA TYR A 444 11.20 17.99 3.63
C TYR A 444 12.63 18.50 3.44
N PRO A 445 13.12 18.67 2.19
CA PRO A 445 14.50 19.09 1.95
C PRO A 445 14.72 20.57 2.31
N PRO A 446 15.89 20.95 2.87
CA PRO A 446 16.22 22.34 3.20
C PRO A 446 16.11 23.29 2.00
N VAL A 447 16.51 22.83 0.83
CA VAL A 447 16.34 23.52 -0.44
C VAL A 447 15.44 22.66 -1.31
N GLU A 448 14.29 23.21 -1.70
CA GLU A 448 13.40 22.54 -2.65
C GLU A 448 14.04 22.57 -4.05
N PRO A 449 13.96 21.47 -4.82
CA PRO A 449 14.35 21.48 -6.23
C PRO A 449 13.65 22.60 -7.01
N LEU A 450 14.31 23.11 -8.06
CA LEU A 450 13.79 24.21 -8.87
C LEU A 450 12.38 23.90 -9.40
N PRO A 451 11.43 24.84 -9.28
CA PRO A 451 10.09 24.64 -9.84
C PRO A 451 10.14 24.62 -11.36
N ALA A 452 9.20 23.91 -11.97
CA ALA A 452 9.11 23.76 -13.42
C ALA A 452 8.72 25.07 -14.13
N ALA A 453 7.93 25.93 -13.47
CA ALA A 453 7.58 27.26 -13.96
C ALA A 453 7.04 28.15 -12.81
N TRP A 454 7.05 29.48 -13.01
CA TRP A 454 6.35 30.44 -12.15
C TRP A 454 5.89 31.67 -12.95
N GLY A 455 4.79 32.30 -12.53
CA GLY A 455 4.22 33.48 -13.18
C GLY A 455 2.70 33.53 -13.11
N GLU A 456 2.08 34.32 -14.00
CA GLU A 456 0.62 34.37 -14.12
C GLU A 456 0.07 33.16 -14.89
N ILE A 457 -1.11 32.68 -14.48
CA ILE A 457 -1.86 31.67 -15.25
C ILE A 457 -2.99 32.37 -15.98
N ARG A 458 -2.78 32.63 -17.27
CA ARG A 458 -3.73 33.34 -18.15
C ARG A 458 -4.56 32.38 -18.99
N ASN A 459 -5.88 32.55 -18.96
CA ASN A 459 -6.76 31.86 -19.89
C ASN A 459 -6.60 32.46 -21.30
N ALA A 460 -6.18 31.65 -22.26
CA ALA A 460 -5.88 32.11 -23.61
C ALA A 460 -7.11 32.59 -24.40
N ALA A 461 -8.32 32.12 -24.07
CA ALA A 461 -9.56 32.46 -24.77
C ALA A 461 -10.20 33.75 -24.24
N SER A 462 -10.29 33.91 -22.92
CA SER A 462 -10.87 35.11 -22.30
C SER A 462 -9.84 36.22 -22.07
N GLY A 463 -8.55 35.89 -22.05
CA GLY A 463 -7.48 36.81 -21.71
C GLY A 463 -7.41 37.19 -20.23
N LEU A 464 -8.26 36.60 -19.38
CA LEU A 464 -8.29 36.80 -17.92
C LEU A 464 -7.29 35.89 -17.20
N CYS A 465 -6.85 36.29 -16.01
CA CYS A 465 -5.87 35.57 -15.20
C CYS A 465 -6.55 34.88 -14.02
N ILE A 466 -6.01 33.74 -13.59
CA ILE A 466 -6.41 33.11 -12.33
C ILE A 466 -6.02 34.04 -11.19
N ASP A 467 -6.94 34.24 -10.27
CA ASP A 467 -6.78 35.10 -9.11
C ASP A 467 -7.14 34.33 -7.82
N SER A 468 -6.22 34.34 -6.86
CA SER A 468 -6.40 33.70 -5.57
C SER A 468 -7.15 34.57 -4.55
N LYS A 469 -7.37 35.87 -4.80
CA LYS A 469 -8.03 36.86 -3.93
C LYS A 469 -7.66 36.81 -2.44
N HIS A 470 -6.37 36.56 -2.13
CA HIS A 470 -5.87 36.33 -0.77
C HIS A 470 -6.60 35.17 -0.04
N GLY A 471 -7.18 34.24 -0.80
CA GLY A 471 -7.99 33.14 -0.34
C GLY A 471 -7.28 32.20 0.62
N SER A 472 -8.03 31.72 1.61
CA SER A 472 -7.65 30.65 2.53
C SER A 472 -8.09 29.28 2.01
N THR A 473 -7.85 28.23 2.80
CA THR A 473 -8.42 26.89 2.58
C THR A 473 -9.90 26.95 2.20
N SER A 474 -10.29 26.16 1.21
CA SER A 474 -11.62 26.10 0.58
C SER A 474 -12.04 27.33 -0.24
N THR A 475 -11.14 28.28 -0.51
CA THR A 475 -11.45 29.40 -1.40
C THR A 475 -11.42 28.94 -2.85
N GLU A 476 -12.53 29.09 -3.56
CA GLU A 476 -12.60 28.85 -5.00
C GLU A 476 -11.75 29.86 -5.77
N LEU A 477 -10.94 29.37 -6.70
CA LEU A 477 -10.17 30.20 -7.63
C LEU A 477 -11.10 30.81 -8.68
N ARG A 478 -10.85 32.07 -9.04
CA ARG A 478 -11.65 32.80 -10.02
C ARG A 478 -10.78 33.40 -11.11
N LEU A 479 -11.41 33.77 -12.22
CA LEU A 479 -10.76 34.55 -13.27
C LEU A 479 -11.03 36.04 -13.02
N ASP A 480 -9.98 36.87 -13.05
CA ASP A 480 -10.07 38.33 -12.96
C ASP A 480 -9.20 38.99 -14.05
N THR A 481 -9.29 40.31 -14.16
CA THR A 481 -8.50 41.09 -15.12
C THR A 481 -7.02 40.93 -14.77
N CYS A 482 -6.20 40.52 -15.75
CA CYS A 482 -4.76 40.39 -15.55
C CYS A 482 -4.14 41.74 -15.17
N LEU A 483 -3.19 41.73 -14.24
CA LEU A 483 -2.50 42.93 -13.77
C LEU A 483 -1.71 43.60 -14.92
N LYS A 484 -1.86 44.93 -15.05
CA LYS A 484 -1.17 45.72 -16.09
C LYS A 484 0.34 45.75 -15.84
N GLU A 485 1.12 45.70 -16.92
CA GLU A 485 2.58 45.90 -16.88
C GLU A 485 2.90 47.25 -16.22
N GLY A 486 3.56 47.22 -15.05
CA GLY A 486 3.94 48.41 -14.30
C GLY A 486 3.33 48.54 -12.90
N ALA A 487 2.35 47.71 -12.51
CA ALA A 487 1.99 47.57 -11.09
C ALA A 487 3.16 46.92 -10.33
N GLU A 488 3.45 47.36 -9.10
CA GLU A 488 4.50 46.77 -8.26
C GLU A 488 4.23 45.27 -8.05
N ARG A 489 4.86 44.42 -8.88
CA ARG A 489 4.80 42.95 -8.81
C ARG A 489 5.50 42.48 -7.53
N THR A 490 4.82 42.63 -6.41
CA THR A 490 5.26 42.08 -5.14
C THR A 490 4.94 40.59 -5.11
N TRP A 491 5.80 39.80 -4.47
CA TRP A 491 5.65 38.35 -4.23
C TRP A 491 4.31 37.99 -3.54
N ALA A 492 3.65 38.96 -2.93
CA ALA A 492 2.35 38.84 -2.28
C ALA A 492 1.15 38.94 -3.23
N HIS A 493 1.35 39.17 -4.53
CA HIS A 493 0.26 39.34 -5.50
C HIS A 493 -0.55 38.06 -5.73
N GLU A 494 -1.87 38.23 -5.80
CA GLU A 494 -2.87 37.17 -5.81
C GLU A 494 -2.92 36.36 -7.12
N GLN A 495 -2.24 36.84 -8.18
CA GLN A 495 -2.23 36.23 -9.52
C GLN A 495 -0.88 35.59 -9.90
N ILE A 496 0.08 35.51 -8.97
CA ILE A 496 1.37 34.83 -9.20
C ILE A 496 1.28 33.41 -8.65
N PHE A 497 1.69 32.41 -9.44
CA PHE A 497 1.69 31.01 -9.05
C PHE A 497 3.01 30.33 -9.44
N THR A 498 3.39 29.32 -8.66
CA THR A 498 4.56 28.46 -8.89
C THR A 498 4.10 27.04 -9.11
N PHE A 499 4.60 26.41 -10.19
CA PHE A 499 4.43 24.99 -10.45
C PHE A 499 5.64 24.23 -9.87
N GLY A 500 5.44 23.69 -8.66
CA GLY A 500 6.48 23.11 -7.82
C GLY A 500 7.00 21.77 -8.31
N TRP A 501 8.15 21.35 -7.78
CA TRP A 501 8.81 20.08 -8.09
C TRP A 501 8.02 18.83 -7.65
N ARG A 502 7.04 19.00 -6.76
CA ARG A 502 6.07 17.96 -6.38
C ARG A 502 4.89 17.87 -7.35
N GLU A 503 4.96 18.63 -8.44
CA GLU A 503 3.91 18.77 -9.45
C GLU A 503 2.62 19.33 -8.82
N ASP A 504 2.77 20.35 -7.99
CA ASP A 504 1.70 21.10 -7.33
C ASP A 504 1.71 22.58 -7.77
N ILE A 505 0.56 23.25 -7.78
CA ILE A 505 0.47 24.70 -8.11
C ILE A 505 0.19 25.47 -6.83
N ARG A 506 1.09 26.38 -6.46
CA ARG A 506 1.02 27.20 -5.24
C ARG A 506 0.93 28.68 -5.59
N PRO A 507 0.11 29.51 -4.92
CA PRO A 507 0.20 30.96 -5.03
C PRO A 507 1.56 31.46 -4.51
N GLY A 508 2.15 32.45 -5.17
CA GLY A 508 3.46 33.02 -4.86
C GLY A 508 4.57 32.59 -5.83
N ASP A 509 5.70 33.29 -5.78
CA ASP A 509 6.90 32.98 -6.56
C ASP A 509 7.70 31.81 -5.96
N PRO A 510 8.72 31.26 -6.65
CA PRO A 510 9.51 30.12 -6.18
C PRO A 510 10.15 30.24 -4.80
N LEU A 511 10.43 31.47 -4.36
CA LEU A 511 11.05 31.76 -3.06
C LEU A 511 9.99 32.02 -1.98
N HIS A 512 8.78 32.44 -2.38
CA HIS A 512 7.71 32.87 -1.49
C HIS A 512 6.38 32.15 -1.76
N THR A 513 6.41 30.84 -2.08
CA THR A 513 5.18 30.07 -2.28
C THR A 513 4.37 30.00 -0.98
N ARG A 514 3.08 30.29 -1.04
CA ARG A 514 2.15 30.11 0.08
C ARG A 514 1.94 28.62 0.34
N LYS A 515 1.55 28.28 1.57
CA LYS A 515 1.23 26.91 2.02
C LYS A 515 0.00 26.28 1.36
N PHE A 516 -0.66 26.97 0.43
CA PHE A 516 -1.87 26.50 -0.23
C PHE A 516 -1.56 25.99 -1.63
N CYS A 517 -2.18 24.88 -1.99
CA CYS A 517 -2.08 24.25 -3.28
C CYS A 517 -3.45 24.30 -3.97
N PHE A 518 -3.44 24.32 -5.31
CA PHE A 518 -4.65 24.08 -6.08
C PHE A 518 -5.17 22.69 -5.76
N ASP A 519 -6.45 22.60 -5.44
CA ASP A 519 -7.10 21.40 -4.93
C ASP A 519 -8.39 21.13 -5.72
N ALA A 520 -8.43 19.97 -6.38
CA ALA A 520 -9.56 19.51 -7.18
C ALA A 520 -10.29 18.37 -6.44
N ILE A 521 -11.27 18.75 -5.62
CA ILE A 521 -12.05 17.82 -4.77
C ILE A 521 -12.74 16.71 -5.58
N SER A 522 -13.11 16.98 -6.84
CA SER A 522 -13.69 16.01 -7.78
C SER A 522 -13.47 16.43 -9.25
N GLN A 523 -13.79 15.56 -10.21
CA GLN A 523 -13.61 15.85 -11.64
C GLN A 523 -14.39 17.07 -12.16
N ASN A 524 -15.46 17.49 -11.49
CA ASN A 524 -16.31 18.62 -11.89
C ASN A 524 -16.47 19.69 -10.79
N SER A 525 -15.65 19.66 -9.74
CA SER A 525 -15.69 20.70 -8.71
C SER A 525 -14.92 21.93 -9.15
N PRO A 526 -15.31 23.14 -8.68
CA PRO A 526 -14.43 24.29 -8.70
C PRO A 526 -13.06 23.95 -8.11
N ILE A 527 -11.99 24.50 -8.69
CA ILE A 527 -10.65 24.37 -8.11
C ILE A 527 -10.62 25.30 -6.90
N THR A 528 -10.28 24.74 -5.75
CA THR A 528 -10.15 25.49 -4.50
C THR A 528 -8.70 25.56 -4.08
N LEU A 529 -8.37 26.49 -3.18
CA LEU A 529 -7.12 26.46 -2.45
C LEU A 529 -7.26 25.56 -1.23
N TYR A 530 -6.33 24.64 -1.01
CA TYR A 530 -6.28 23.82 0.21
C TYR A 530 -4.84 23.73 0.72
N ASP A 531 -4.62 23.40 2.00
CA ASP A 531 -3.26 23.26 2.53
C ASP A 531 -2.49 22.20 1.73
N CYS A 532 -1.28 22.56 1.28
CA CYS A 532 -0.42 21.67 0.50
C CYS A 532 -0.07 20.43 1.33
N HIS A 533 -0.59 19.27 0.94
CA HIS A 533 -0.30 18.01 1.64
C HIS A 533 0.86 17.23 1.00
N GLY A 534 1.28 17.58 -0.21
CA GLY A 534 2.46 16.98 -0.86
C GLY A 534 2.31 15.50 -1.24
N MET A 535 1.07 14.98 -1.19
CA MET A 535 0.71 13.59 -1.51
C MET A 535 0.26 13.41 -2.96
N LYS A 536 0.54 14.40 -3.83
CA LYS A 536 0.02 14.50 -5.20
C LYS A 536 -1.51 14.50 -5.19
N GLY A 537 -2.19 13.38 -5.43
CA GLY A 537 -3.65 13.28 -5.27
C GLY A 537 -4.45 14.39 -5.98
N ASN A 538 -5.41 14.96 -5.27
CA ASN A 538 -6.23 16.11 -5.69
C ASN A 538 -5.45 17.44 -5.83
N GLN A 539 -4.17 17.47 -5.47
CA GLN A 539 -3.27 18.61 -5.62
C GLN A 539 -2.19 18.39 -6.68
N HIS A 540 -2.32 17.34 -7.50
CA HIS A 540 -1.38 17.04 -8.57
C HIS A 540 -1.76 17.73 -9.88
N TRP A 541 -0.88 18.58 -10.38
CA TRP A 541 -1.06 19.38 -11.59
C TRP A 541 0.05 19.08 -12.60
N SER A 542 -0.26 19.17 -13.89
CA SER A 542 0.74 19.04 -14.95
C SER A 542 0.54 20.12 -16.00
N TYR A 543 1.60 20.88 -16.31
CA TYR A 543 1.58 21.93 -17.32
C TYR A 543 1.95 21.38 -18.71
N ARG A 544 1.16 21.73 -19.73
CA ARG A 544 1.47 21.42 -21.14
C ARG A 544 1.62 22.70 -21.94
N LYS A 545 2.80 22.93 -22.53
CA LYS A 545 3.09 24.11 -23.34
C LYS A 545 2.45 23.96 -24.72
N ALA A 546 1.64 24.93 -25.14
CA ALA A 546 1.08 24.97 -26.48
C ALA A 546 2.05 25.71 -27.42
N GLY A 547 2.65 25.01 -28.38
CA GLY A 547 3.33 25.63 -29.51
C GLY A 547 3.11 24.75 -30.73
N ARG A 548 2.34 25.22 -31.72
CA ARG A 548 2.11 24.55 -33.03
C ARG A 548 1.76 23.05 -33.00
N ASP A 549 1.44 22.55 -31.82
CA ASP A 549 1.10 21.18 -31.41
C ASP A 549 -0.09 21.25 -30.43
N ALA A 550 -1.12 22.02 -30.79
CA ALA A 550 -2.37 22.07 -30.03
C ALA A 550 -3.25 20.86 -30.38
N GLY A 551 -2.84 19.68 -29.91
CA GLY A 551 -3.61 18.43 -30.07
C GLY A 551 -3.29 17.31 -29.07
N LYS A 552 -2.32 17.50 -28.16
CA LYS A 552 -1.87 16.50 -27.18
C LYS A 552 -2.08 16.98 -25.75
N LEU A 553 -3.00 16.36 -25.00
CA LEU A 553 -3.10 16.48 -23.54
C LEU A 553 -3.23 15.08 -22.89
N LEU A 554 -2.14 14.62 -22.24
CA LEU A 554 -2.06 13.74 -21.03
C LEU A 554 -0.95 12.66 -21.04
N GLN A 555 0.32 13.08 -20.91
CA GLN A 555 1.45 12.29 -20.39
C GLN A 555 2.36 13.15 -19.47
N PRO A 556 2.99 12.58 -18.43
CA PRO A 556 4.19 13.10 -17.78
C PRO A 556 5.44 12.33 -18.26
N ASN A 557 6.38 13.03 -18.92
CA ASN A 557 7.69 12.50 -19.31
C ASN A 557 8.81 13.06 -18.41
N LEU A 558 9.58 12.11 -17.90
CA LEU A 558 11.05 12.02 -17.71
C LEU A 558 11.93 13.23 -18.10
N PRO A 559 13.07 13.46 -17.40
CA PRO A 559 14.17 14.24 -17.93
C PRO A 559 15.11 13.38 -18.79
N ASN A 560 15.37 13.84 -20.02
CA ASN A 560 16.51 13.45 -20.84
C ASN A 560 17.71 14.36 -20.52
N ASN A 561 18.89 13.74 -20.44
CA ASN A 561 20.18 14.41 -20.59
C ASN A 561 20.39 14.77 -22.07
N ASP A 562 20.44 16.07 -22.37
CA ASP A 562 21.47 16.74 -23.18
C ASP A 562 20.94 18.08 -23.68
N MET A 563 21.10 19.12 -22.84
CA MET A 563 21.07 20.52 -23.27
C MET A 563 22.11 21.31 -22.47
N ALA A 564 23.37 21.17 -22.87
CA ALA A 564 24.48 22.01 -22.40
C ALA A 564 24.73 23.24 -23.30
N ASP A 565 23.89 23.53 -24.31
CA ASP A 565 24.28 24.55 -25.31
C ASP A 565 23.13 25.40 -25.90
N GLN A 566 22.13 25.80 -25.11
CA GLN A 566 21.11 26.72 -25.63
C GLN A 566 20.32 27.54 -24.59
N PHE A 567 20.98 28.36 -23.77
CA PHE A 567 20.43 29.64 -23.26
C PHE A 567 21.59 30.50 -22.71
N LYS A 568 22.12 31.42 -23.51
CA LYS A 568 23.03 32.48 -23.03
C LYS A 568 22.20 33.64 -22.46
N PRO A 569 22.48 34.13 -21.24
CA PRO A 569 21.87 35.35 -20.73
C PRO A 569 22.40 36.56 -21.49
N VAL A 570 21.49 37.42 -21.97
CA VAL A 570 21.80 38.75 -22.48
C VAL A 570 21.35 39.74 -21.40
N VAL A 571 22.24 40.07 -20.44
CA VAL A 571 22.61 41.40 -19.88
C VAL A 571 23.64 41.15 -18.75
N PRO A 572 24.80 41.84 -18.71
CA PRO A 572 25.83 41.63 -17.68
C PRO A 572 25.62 42.55 -16.46
N TRP A 573 25.80 42.03 -15.24
CA TRP A 573 26.04 42.80 -14.01
C TRP A 573 27.16 42.12 -13.19
N PRO A 574 27.90 42.89 -12.36
CA PRO A 574 29.36 42.83 -12.25
C PRO A 574 29.88 41.76 -11.30
N HIS A 575 31.14 41.38 -11.53
CA HIS A 575 31.97 40.59 -10.64
C HIS A 575 31.91 41.09 -9.19
N VAL A 576 31.70 40.14 -8.27
CA VAL A 576 32.22 40.21 -6.90
C VAL A 576 32.98 38.90 -6.66
N GLU A 577 34.29 39.02 -6.49
CA GLU A 577 35.22 37.92 -6.19
C GLU A 577 34.91 37.30 -4.82
N GLY A 578 35.08 35.97 -4.67
CA GLY A 578 34.97 35.35 -3.35
C GLY A 578 34.96 33.82 -3.28
N VAL A 579 36.11 33.22 -3.57
CA VAL A 579 36.64 31.93 -3.05
C VAL A 579 35.94 30.62 -3.49
N GLU A 580 36.51 29.98 -4.51
CA GLU A 580 36.42 28.53 -4.72
C GLU A 580 37.21 27.78 -3.64
N VAL A 581 36.59 26.76 -3.04
CA VAL A 581 37.27 25.81 -2.14
C VAL A 581 37.47 24.51 -2.90
N ASP A 582 38.74 24.22 -3.22
CA ASP A 582 39.22 23.00 -3.88
C ASP A 582 39.11 21.78 -2.94
N LEU A 583 38.18 20.89 -3.26
CA LEU A 583 37.89 19.64 -2.53
C LEU A 583 38.89 18.51 -2.81
N GLU A 584 39.89 18.69 -3.68
CA GLU A 584 40.94 17.69 -3.92
C GLU A 584 42.15 17.83 -2.96
N SER A 585 42.30 18.96 -2.27
CA SER A 585 43.40 19.20 -1.32
C SER A 585 43.28 18.49 0.04
N ILE A 586 42.12 17.90 0.37
CA ILE A 586 41.88 17.24 1.68
C ILE A 586 42.08 15.70 1.63
N ARG A 587 42.23 15.09 0.44
CA ARG A 587 42.46 13.64 0.31
C ARG A 587 43.93 13.19 0.39
N GLN A 588 44.89 14.11 0.54
CA GLN A 588 46.33 13.79 0.58
C GLN A 588 47.07 14.23 1.87
N LYS A 589 46.38 14.52 2.96
CA LYS A 589 47.02 14.72 4.27
C LYS A 589 46.37 13.83 5.33
N ASN A 590 46.87 12.61 5.43
CA ASN A 590 47.14 11.90 6.69
C ASN A 590 47.55 10.46 6.32
N GLY A 591 48.82 10.31 5.96
CA GLY A 591 49.46 9.01 5.93
C GLY A 591 49.77 8.60 7.36
N ASP A 592 49.15 7.51 7.80
CA ASP A 592 49.75 6.59 8.76
C ASP A 592 49.18 5.19 8.51
N LYS A 593 50.07 4.23 8.27
CA LYS A 593 49.75 2.81 8.07
C LYS A 593 49.35 2.18 9.42
N PRO A 594 48.28 1.35 9.45
CA PRO A 594 48.36 0.15 10.27
C PRO A 594 47.82 -1.12 9.57
N ASN A 595 48.66 -2.16 9.61
CA ASN A 595 48.44 -3.62 9.60
C ASN A 595 47.31 -4.26 8.72
N PRO A 596 47.62 -5.17 7.77
CA PRO A 596 46.63 -5.77 6.86
C PRO A 596 45.76 -6.92 7.42
N ALA A 597 45.80 -7.24 8.71
CA ALA A 597 45.28 -8.53 9.20
C ALA A 597 43.90 -8.48 9.92
N PHE A 598 43.24 -7.33 10.08
CA PHE A 598 42.04 -7.23 10.95
C PHE A 598 40.82 -6.52 10.35
N LYS A 599 40.75 -6.36 9.01
CA LYS A 599 39.64 -5.65 8.34
C LYS A 599 38.85 -6.43 7.28
N ALA A 600 39.10 -7.72 7.09
CA ALA A 600 38.34 -8.52 6.12
C ALA A 600 37.00 -9.05 6.65
N GLN A 601 36.79 -9.15 7.97
CA GLN A 601 35.57 -9.78 8.52
C GLN A 601 34.47 -8.81 9.01
N ASN A 602 34.79 -7.54 9.31
CA ASN A 602 33.81 -6.60 9.87
C ASN A 602 33.22 -5.58 8.88
N GLN A 603 33.74 -5.45 7.65
CA GLN A 603 33.15 -4.57 6.64
C GLN A 603 32.00 -5.23 5.85
N GLN A 604 31.95 -6.57 5.77
CA GLN A 604 30.81 -7.27 5.15
C GLN A 604 29.56 -7.29 6.04
N ASN A 605 29.73 -7.33 7.37
CA ASN A 605 28.60 -7.39 8.31
C ASN A 605 27.95 -6.03 8.62
N VAL A 606 28.61 -4.91 8.32
CA VAL A 606 28.07 -3.56 8.58
C VAL A 606 27.24 -3.02 7.40
N ILE A 607 27.44 -3.56 6.19
CA ILE A 607 26.72 -3.15 4.97
C ILE A 607 25.35 -3.88 4.81
N GLN A 608 25.13 -4.99 5.54
CA GLN A 608 23.89 -5.77 5.46
C GLN A 608 22.76 -5.31 6.40
N LYS A 609 23.01 -4.49 7.42
CA LYS A 609 21.99 -4.11 8.43
C LYS A 609 21.08 -2.93 8.04
N GLN A 610 21.22 -2.42 6.81
CA GLN A 610 20.58 -1.19 6.34
C GLN A 610 19.48 -1.47 5.28
N TYR A 611 19.16 -2.75 5.02
CA TYR A 611 18.26 -3.19 3.94
C TYR A 611 17.38 -4.37 4.38
N VAL A 612 16.14 -4.42 3.90
CA VAL A 612 15.21 -5.51 4.21
C VAL A 612 15.68 -6.77 3.48
N THR A 613 15.92 -7.85 4.21
CA THR A 613 16.27 -9.17 3.66
C THR A 613 15.22 -10.19 4.09
N PHE A 614 14.90 -11.13 3.20
CA PHE A 614 14.06 -12.27 3.55
C PHE A 614 14.67 -13.07 4.71
N LYS A 615 13.82 -13.67 5.57
CA LYS A 615 14.31 -14.49 6.68
C LYS A 615 15.24 -15.60 6.15
N PRO A 616 16.30 -15.95 6.90
CA PRO A 616 17.20 -17.02 6.50
C PRO A 616 16.47 -18.37 6.52
N HIS A 617 16.94 -19.29 5.66
CA HIS A 617 16.45 -20.66 5.64
C HIS A 617 16.89 -21.41 6.91
N THR A 618 15.93 -22.02 7.62
CA THR A 618 16.17 -22.75 8.87
C THR A 618 15.90 -24.24 8.75
N ASN A 619 15.18 -24.68 7.71
CA ASN A 619 14.93 -26.09 7.46
C ASN A 619 16.21 -26.76 6.94
N VAL A 620 16.41 -28.03 7.30
CA VAL A 620 17.53 -28.81 6.77
C VAL A 620 16.92 -29.89 5.88
N TYR A 621 17.12 -29.76 4.58
CA TYR A 621 16.60 -30.70 3.58
C TYR A 621 17.73 -31.14 2.65
N SER A 622 17.84 -32.45 2.42
CA SER A 622 18.84 -33.01 1.52
C SER A 622 18.30 -33.08 0.08
N ASP A 623 19.16 -32.79 -0.90
CA ASP A 623 18.77 -32.89 -2.31
C ASP A 623 18.28 -34.29 -2.67
N PRO A 624 17.22 -34.41 -3.48
CA PRO A 624 16.77 -35.71 -3.94
C PRO A 624 17.86 -36.40 -4.78
N VAL A 625 17.90 -37.73 -4.70
CA VAL A 625 18.92 -38.53 -5.38
C VAL A 625 18.27 -39.42 -6.43
N LEU A 626 18.72 -39.29 -7.67
CA LEU A 626 18.30 -40.17 -8.76
C LEU A 626 19.00 -41.54 -8.65
N LYS A 627 18.21 -42.60 -8.44
CA LYS A 627 18.72 -43.99 -8.37
C LYS A 627 18.12 -44.82 -9.51
N LYS A 628 18.75 -44.74 -10.69
CA LYS A 628 18.29 -45.47 -11.89
C LYS A 628 18.06 -46.96 -11.59
N GLY A 629 16.89 -47.47 -11.95
CA GLY A 629 16.49 -48.87 -11.74
C GLY A 629 15.95 -49.20 -10.35
N ILE A 630 15.96 -48.25 -9.40
CA ILE A 630 15.34 -48.41 -8.08
C ILE A 630 14.18 -47.43 -7.97
N LEU A 631 12.95 -47.96 -7.94
CA LEU A 631 11.73 -47.15 -7.85
C LEU A 631 11.80 -46.17 -6.65
N GLY A 632 11.40 -44.93 -6.89
CA GLY A 632 11.44 -43.84 -5.92
C GLY A 632 10.58 -44.11 -4.69
N ASN A 633 10.97 -43.57 -3.54
CA ASN A 633 10.28 -43.79 -2.27
C ASN A 633 8.89 -43.11 -2.17
N PHE A 634 8.55 -42.23 -3.11
CA PHE A 634 7.23 -41.60 -3.24
C PHE A 634 6.39 -42.13 -4.41
N GLU A 635 6.91 -43.08 -5.19
CA GLU A 635 6.13 -43.68 -6.27
C GLU A 635 5.11 -44.69 -5.69
N PRO A 636 3.90 -44.77 -6.25
CA PRO A 636 2.95 -45.82 -5.92
C PRO A 636 3.57 -47.20 -6.17
N LYS A 637 3.49 -48.09 -5.17
CA LYS A 637 4.01 -49.48 -5.30
C LYS A 637 3.16 -50.32 -6.24
N GLU A 638 1.87 -50.02 -6.29
CA GLU A 638 0.87 -50.67 -7.13
C GLU A 638 0.17 -49.60 -7.98
N PRO A 639 -0.35 -49.96 -9.18
CA PRO A 639 -1.13 -49.05 -9.99
C PRO A 639 -2.31 -48.46 -9.22
N GLU A 640 -2.59 -47.17 -9.45
CA GLU A 640 -3.74 -46.50 -8.83
C GLU A 640 -5.05 -47.18 -9.27
N PRO A 641 -5.95 -47.55 -8.34
CA PRO A 641 -7.23 -48.15 -8.69
C PRO A 641 -8.13 -47.12 -9.40
N GLN A 642 -8.84 -47.61 -10.42
CA GLN A 642 -9.87 -46.85 -11.14
C GLN A 642 -11.00 -46.45 -10.20
N GLY A 643 -11.51 -45.23 -10.36
CA GLY A 643 -12.65 -44.76 -9.57
C GLY A 643 -13.91 -45.54 -9.92
N VAL A 644 -14.12 -45.80 -11.21
CA VAL A 644 -15.10 -46.77 -11.72
C VAL A 644 -14.37 -47.73 -12.64
N GLN A 645 -14.42 -49.03 -12.34
CA GLN A 645 -13.74 -50.04 -13.15
C GLN A 645 -14.23 -50.00 -14.61
N GLY A 646 -13.34 -49.70 -15.54
CA GLY A 646 -13.64 -49.53 -16.97
C GLY A 646 -14.53 -48.32 -17.27
N GLY A 647 -14.66 -47.38 -16.34
CA GLY A 647 -15.55 -46.23 -16.45
C GLY A 647 -15.09 -45.17 -17.48
N PRO A 648 -15.99 -44.23 -17.83
CA PRO A 648 -15.67 -43.10 -18.70
C PRO A 648 -14.48 -42.28 -18.21
N GLY A 649 -13.57 -41.93 -19.11
CA GLY A 649 -12.46 -41.02 -18.84
C GLY A 649 -11.32 -41.57 -17.96
N GLU A 650 -11.37 -42.84 -17.54
CA GLU A 650 -10.32 -43.49 -16.75
C GLU A 650 -9.01 -43.61 -17.55
N GLY A 651 -7.88 -43.32 -16.90
CA GLY A 651 -6.55 -43.31 -17.52
C GLY A 651 -6.39 -42.20 -18.57
N SER A 652 -7.10 -41.09 -18.41
CA SER A 652 -7.10 -39.96 -19.36
C SER A 652 -7.56 -40.32 -20.78
N LYS A 653 -8.38 -41.37 -20.94
CA LYS A 653 -8.94 -41.75 -22.25
C LYS A 653 -10.03 -40.77 -22.68
N ALA A 654 -10.09 -40.47 -23.98
CA ALA A 654 -11.12 -39.61 -24.56
C ALA A 654 -12.52 -40.16 -24.27
N PHE A 655 -13.40 -39.30 -23.78
CA PHE A 655 -14.80 -39.61 -23.60
C PHE A 655 -15.68 -38.78 -24.54
N VAL A 656 -15.96 -39.36 -25.71
CA VAL A 656 -16.74 -38.72 -26.77
C VAL A 656 -18.21 -39.14 -26.65
N LEU A 657 -19.09 -38.16 -26.48
CA LEU A 657 -20.54 -38.38 -26.41
C LEU A 657 -21.16 -38.47 -27.81
N GLY A 658 -22.25 -39.22 -27.93
CA GLY A 658 -23.02 -39.34 -29.17
C GLY A 658 -23.78 -38.06 -29.54
N PRO A 659 -24.26 -37.94 -30.81
CA PRO A 659 -24.95 -36.75 -31.30
C PRO A 659 -26.25 -36.43 -30.55
N GLU A 660 -26.86 -37.39 -29.85
CA GLU A 660 -28.03 -37.21 -29.00
C GLU A 660 -27.80 -36.25 -27.82
N TYR A 661 -26.55 -36.07 -27.38
CA TYR A 661 -26.18 -35.13 -26.31
C TYR A 661 -25.84 -33.73 -26.82
N LYS A 662 -25.83 -33.49 -28.14
CA LYS A 662 -25.32 -32.26 -28.75
C LYS A 662 -25.90 -30.98 -28.15
N ASP A 663 -27.21 -30.93 -27.96
CA ASP A 663 -27.88 -29.73 -27.43
C ASP A 663 -27.52 -29.48 -25.95
N ALA A 664 -27.45 -30.55 -25.15
CA ALA A 664 -27.04 -30.47 -23.75
C ALA A 664 -25.56 -30.09 -23.60
N VAL A 665 -24.70 -30.64 -24.46
CA VAL A 665 -23.27 -30.28 -24.53
C VAL A 665 -23.13 -28.80 -24.86
N GLN A 666 -23.78 -28.31 -25.92
CA GLN A 666 -23.73 -26.90 -26.31
C GLN A 666 -24.25 -25.97 -25.21
N ALA A 667 -25.35 -26.36 -24.53
CA ALA A 667 -25.87 -25.60 -23.39
C ALA A 667 -24.85 -25.52 -22.24
N SER A 668 -24.19 -26.64 -21.91
CA SER A 668 -23.17 -26.69 -20.86
C SER A 668 -21.92 -25.87 -21.21
N ILE A 669 -21.46 -25.93 -22.47
CA ILE A 669 -20.32 -25.14 -22.95
C ILE A 669 -20.64 -23.64 -22.88
N LYS A 670 -21.86 -23.25 -23.28
CA LYS A 670 -22.29 -21.86 -23.19
C LYS A 670 -22.25 -21.33 -21.76
N GLU A 671 -22.62 -22.16 -20.79
CA GLU A 671 -22.69 -21.79 -19.38
C GLU A 671 -21.33 -21.81 -18.66
N PHE A 672 -20.56 -22.89 -18.82
CA PHE A 672 -19.33 -23.15 -18.05
C PHE A 672 -18.03 -23.03 -18.87
N GLY A 673 -18.13 -23.10 -20.20
CA GLY A 673 -16.98 -23.19 -21.10
C GLY A 673 -16.39 -24.59 -21.21
N PHE A 674 -17.04 -25.59 -20.60
CA PHE A 674 -16.64 -27.00 -20.64
C PHE A 674 -17.84 -27.86 -21.00
N ASN A 675 -17.58 -29.03 -21.56
CA ASN A 675 -18.58 -30.07 -21.71
C ASN A 675 -18.86 -30.69 -20.33
N MET A 676 -19.79 -30.10 -19.58
CA MET A 676 -20.15 -30.61 -18.24
C MET A 676 -20.89 -31.94 -18.31
N VAL A 677 -21.57 -32.23 -19.43
CA VAL A 677 -22.27 -33.51 -19.63
C VAL A 677 -21.26 -34.66 -19.62
N ALA A 678 -20.13 -34.50 -20.32
CA ALA A 678 -19.04 -35.47 -20.29
C ALA A 678 -18.41 -35.54 -18.89
N SER A 679 -18.08 -34.39 -18.29
CA SER A 679 -17.51 -34.33 -16.93
C SER A 679 -18.35 -35.06 -15.89
N ASP A 680 -19.66 -34.82 -15.88
CA ASP A 680 -20.56 -35.36 -14.86
C ASP A 680 -20.67 -36.90 -14.93
N MET A 681 -20.33 -37.51 -16.06
CA MET A 681 -20.26 -38.97 -16.24
C MET A 681 -18.89 -39.57 -15.92
N ILE A 682 -17.85 -38.74 -15.86
CA ILE A 682 -16.50 -39.16 -15.51
C ILE A 682 -16.36 -39.17 -13.98
N SER A 683 -15.76 -40.23 -13.43
CA SER A 683 -15.58 -40.38 -11.97
C SER A 683 -14.77 -39.26 -11.34
N LEU A 684 -15.23 -38.69 -10.22
CA LEU A 684 -14.47 -37.68 -9.46
C LEU A 684 -13.10 -38.20 -8.98
N ASP A 685 -12.98 -39.52 -8.82
CA ASP A 685 -11.77 -40.24 -8.44
C ASP A 685 -11.09 -40.94 -9.63
N ARG A 686 -11.34 -40.52 -10.88
CA ARG A 686 -10.76 -41.16 -12.06
C ARG A 686 -9.24 -41.25 -11.98
N THR A 687 -8.68 -42.33 -12.51
CA THR A 687 -7.25 -42.46 -12.80
C THR A 687 -6.84 -41.54 -13.94
N VAL A 688 -5.62 -41.02 -13.88
CA VAL A 688 -5.01 -40.20 -14.93
C VAL A 688 -3.82 -40.92 -15.53
N GLY A 689 -3.53 -40.67 -16.81
CA GLY A 689 -2.30 -41.12 -17.46
C GLY A 689 -1.06 -40.49 -16.82
N ASP A 690 0.07 -41.20 -16.85
CA ASP A 690 1.36 -40.70 -16.35
C ASP A 690 2.12 -40.05 -17.52
N LEU A 691 2.13 -38.71 -17.59
CA LEU A 691 2.81 -37.96 -18.64
C LEU A 691 4.25 -37.58 -18.25
N ARG A 692 4.71 -37.99 -17.06
CA ARG A 692 6.06 -37.72 -16.59
C ARG A 692 7.08 -38.50 -17.41
N HIS A 693 8.27 -37.95 -17.54
CA HIS A 693 9.40 -38.71 -18.07
C HIS A 693 9.70 -39.91 -17.18
N GLU A 694 10.12 -41.02 -17.78
CA GLU A 694 10.40 -42.26 -17.03
C GLU A 694 11.45 -42.06 -15.92
N GLU A 695 12.42 -41.17 -16.12
CA GLU A 695 13.41 -40.80 -15.10
C GLU A 695 12.78 -40.29 -13.79
N CYS A 696 11.58 -39.68 -13.85
CA CYS A 696 10.88 -39.14 -12.69
C CYS A 696 10.55 -40.19 -11.63
N LYS A 697 10.33 -41.44 -12.05
CA LYS A 697 9.96 -42.55 -11.17
C LYS A 697 11.11 -43.06 -10.30
N TYR A 698 12.34 -42.59 -10.54
CA TYR A 698 13.54 -43.07 -9.86
C TYR A 698 14.18 -42.04 -8.92
N TRP A 699 13.49 -40.91 -8.66
CA TRP A 699 13.93 -39.94 -7.67
C TRP A 699 13.58 -40.39 -6.26
N HIS A 700 14.58 -40.36 -5.38
CA HIS A 700 14.42 -40.60 -3.96
C HIS A 700 14.46 -39.24 -3.24
N TYR A 701 13.34 -38.86 -2.63
CA TYR A 701 13.18 -37.60 -1.92
C TYR A 701 13.38 -37.81 -0.43
N ASP A 702 13.99 -36.85 0.24
CA ASP A 702 14.00 -36.81 1.71
C ASP A 702 12.56 -36.62 2.21
N GLU A 703 12.19 -37.36 3.26
CA GLU A 703 10.84 -37.34 3.83
C GLU A 703 10.58 -36.08 4.69
N ASN A 704 11.60 -35.29 4.99
CA ASN A 704 11.51 -34.01 5.72
C ASN A 704 10.93 -32.87 4.86
N LEU A 705 9.94 -33.17 4.02
CA LEU A 705 9.21 -32.17 3.23
C LEU A 705 8.34 -31.30 4.13
N LEU A 706 8.25 -30.02 3.79
CA LEU A 706 7.32 -29.08 4.43
C LEU A 706 5.87 -29.49 4.18
N THR A 707 4.97 -29.22 5.13
CA THR A 707 3.52 -29.44 4.92
C THR A 707 2.90 -28.33 4.07
N SER A 708 1.74 -28.59 3.45
CA SER A 708 1.09 -27.62 2.57
C SER A 708 -0.40 -27.43 2.80
N SER A 709 -0.84 -26.18 2.66
CA SER A 709 -2.25 -25.80 2.49
C SER A 709 -2.51 -25.62 0.99
N VAL A 710 -3.43 -26.39 0.45
CA VAL A 710 -3.84 -26.26 -0.97
C VAL A 710 -4.99 -25.27 -1.06
N ILE A 711 -4.81 -24.17 -1.80
CA ILE A 711 -5.81 -23.11 -1.97
C ILE A 711 -6.45 -23.25 -3.35
N ILE A 712 -7.78 -23.34 -3.37
CA ILE A 712 -8.58 -23.43 -4.60
C ILE A 712 -9.57 -22.28 -4.59
N VAL A 713 -9.37 -21.31 -5.49
CA VAL A 713 -10.29 -20.18 -5.70
C VAL A 713 -11.25 -20.54 -6.81
N PHE A 714 -12.56 -20.30 -6.61
CA PHE A 714 -13.57 -20.60 -7.60
C PHE A 714 -14.67 -19.53 -7.68
N HIS A 715 -15.23 -19.37 -8.88
CA HIS A 715 -16.39 -18.53 -9.13
C HIS A 715 -17.26 -19.18 -10.22
N ASN A 716 -18.48 -19.59 -9.85
CA ASN A 716 -19.43 -20.25 -10.76
C ASN A 716 -18.89 -21.50 -11.47
N GLU A 717 -17.95 -22.20 -10.84
CA GLU A 717 -17.35 -23.42 -11.36
C GLU A 717 -18.36 -24.57 -11.50
N GLY A 718 -18.13 -25.46 -12.46
CA GLY A 718 -18.89 -26.70 -12.59
C GLY A 718 -18.75 -27.60 -11.35
N TRP A 719 -19.82 -28.31 -10.96
CA TRP A 719 -19.76 -29.16 -9.76
C TRP A 719 -18.71 -30.26 -9.90
N SER A 720 -18.74 -31.01 -11.00
CA SER A 720 -17.86 -32.16 -11.20
C SER A 720 -16.41 -31.74 -11.41
N THR A 721 -16.13 -30.64 -12.10
CA THR A 721 -14.77 -30.12 -12.27
C THR A 721 -14.17 -29.68 -10.93
N LEU A 722 -14.90 -28.86 -10.15
CA LEU A 722 -14.47 -28.41 -8.82
C LEU A 722 -14.19 -29.58 -7.87
N MET A 723 -15.11 -30.53 -7.80
CA MET A 723 -14.96 -31.67 -6.90
C MET A 723 -13.88 -32.64 -7.38
N ARG A 724 -13.70 -32.85 -8.68
CA ARG A 724 -12.63 -33.69 -9.22
C ARG A 724 -11.25 -33.12 -8.88
N THR A 725 -11.09 -31.79 -8.86
CA THR A 725 -9.87 -31.15 -8.36
C THR A 725 -9.62 -31.49 -6.89
N VAL A 726 -10.61 -31.29 -6.01
CA VAL A 726 -10.49 -31.62 -4.57
C VAL A 726 -10.18 -33.11 -4.36
N HIS A 727 -10.89 -34.00 -5.05
CA HIS A 727 -10.66 -35.43 -4.99
C HIS A 727 -9.25 -35.81 -5.45
N SER A 728 -8.78 -35.27 -6.58
CA SER A 728 -7.44 -35.56 -7.11
C SER A 728 -6.34 -35.22 -6.10
N VAL A 729 -6.45 -34.06 -5.43
CA VAL A 729 -5.50 -33.62 -4.39
C VAL A 729 -5.50 -34.58 -3.20
N ILE A 730 -6.68 -34.94 -2.69
CA ILE A 730 -6.81 -35.86 -1.54
C ILE A 730 -6.29 -37.25 -1.89
N LYS A 731 -6.58 -37.73 -3.12
CA LYS A 731 -6.21 -39.06 -3.59
C LYS A 731 -4.69 -39.22 -3.78
N ARG A 732 -4.01 -38.19 -4.29
CA ARG A 732 -2.61 -38.29 -4.76
C ARG A 732 -1.58 -37.53 -3.92
N THR A 733 -2.00 -36.87 -2.86
CA THR A 733 -1.09 -36.21 -1.92
C THR A 733 -0.92 -37.05 -0.66
N PRO A 734 0.30 -37.38 -0.22
CA PRO A 734 0.48 -38.17 1.00
C PRO A 734 -0.09 -37.43 2.22
N ARG A 735 -0.95 -38.10 2.99
CA ARG A 735 -1.78 -37.49 4.06
C ARG A 735 -0.98 -36.70 5.11
N LYS A 736 0.25 -37.14 5.42
CA LYS A 736 1.11 -36.45 6.41
C LYS A 736 1.54 -35.04 5.99
N TYR A 737 1.50 -34.72 4.69
CA TYR A 737 1.92 -33.43 4.17
C TYR A 737 0.76 -32.50 3.80
N LEU A 738 -0.44 -33.05 3.59
CA LEU A 738 -1.62 -32.25 3.28
C LEU A 738 -2.25 -31.70 4.57
N ALA A 739 -1.92 -30.46 4.92
CA ALA A 739 -2.38 -29.84 6.16
C ALA A 739 -3.86 -29.46 6.09
N GLU A 740 -4.30 -28.89 4.96
CA GLU A 740 -5.68 -28.50 4.70
C GLU A 740 -5.90 -28.20 3.20
N ILE A 741 -7.16 -28.25 2.77
CA ILE A 741 -7.62 -27.70 1.49
C ILE A 741 -8.53 -26.51 1.79
N VAL A 742 -8.13 -25.32 1.35
CA VAL A 742 -8.84 -24.06 1.57
C VAL A 742 -9.53 -23.64 0.27
N MET A 743 -10.84 -23.79 0.25
CA MET A 743 -11.70 -23.38 -0.85
C MET A 743 -12.21 -21.95 -0.62
N ILE A 744 -11.99 -21.07 -1.60
CA ILE A 744 -12.44 -19.67 -1.56
C ILE A 744 -13.53 -19.46 -2.63
N ASP A 745 -14.77 -19.29 -2.20
CA ASP A 745 -15.90 -18.89 -3.06
C ASP A 745 -15.86 -17.38 -3.30
N ASP A 746 -15.43 -16.97 -4.49
CA ASP A 746 -15.38 -15.56 -4.90
C ASP A 746 -16.75 -15.07 -5.39
N PHE A 747 -17.76 -15.16 -4.52
CA PHE A 747 -19.12 -14.67 -4.75
C PHE A 747 -19.85 -15.37 -5.91
N SER A 748 -19.84 -16.70 -5.92
CA SER A 748 -20.61 -17.51 -6.88
C SER A 748 -22.11 -17.31 -6.72
N ASN A 749 -22.86 -17.44 -7.81
CA ASN A 749 -24.34 -17.38 -7.81
C ASN A 749 -25.01 -18.73 -8.14
N LYS A 750 -24.25 -19.72 -8.62
CA LYS A 750 -24.78 -21.05 -8.93
C LYS A 750 -25.22 -21.79 -7.66
N VAL A 751 -26.43 -22.34 -7.69
CA VAL A 751 -27.08 -22.96 -6.51
C VAL A 751 -26.28 -24.14 -5.96
N HIS A 752 -25.65 -24.95 -6.83
CA HIS A 752 -24.87 -26.11 -6.41
C HIS A 752 -23.62 -25.75 -5.59
N LEU A 753 -23.15 -24.51 -5.66
CA LEU A 753 -22.00 -24.03 -4.90
C LEU A 753 -22.37 -23.47 -3.52
N LYS A 754 -23.66 -23.48 -3.16
CA LYS A 754 -24.17 -23.01 -1.86
C LYS A 754 -24.27 -24.16 -0.86
N GLU A 755 -25.47 -24.46 -0.36
CA GLU A 755 -25.70 -25.45 0.70
C GLU A 755 -25.22 -26.86 0.32
N ARG A 756 -25.42 -27.27 -0.95
CA ARG A 756 -24.98 -28.58 -1.44
C ARG A 756 -23.47 -28.79 -1.27
N LEU A 757 -22.68 -27.76 -1.55
CA LEU A 757 -21.22 -27.82 -1.41
C LEU A 757 -20.81 -27.94 0.06
N GLU A 758 -21.43 -27.14 0.94
CA GLU A 758 -21.15 -27.17 2.39
C GLU A 758 -21.48 -28.52 3.02
N GLU A 759 -22.55 -29.18 2.58
CA GLU A 759 -22.87 -30.52 3.06
C GLU A 759 -21.88 -31.55 2.53
N TYR A 760 -21.53 -31.49 1.25
CA TYR A 760 -20.64 -32.47 0.63
C TYR A 760 -19.22 -32.46 1.21
N ILE A 761 -18.66 -31.28 1.51
CA ILE A 761 -17.29 -31.20 2.03
C ILE A 761 -17.13 -31.76 3.45
N LYS A 762 -18.22 -31.94 4.21
CA LYS A 762 -18.19 -32.50 5.58
C LYS A 762 -17.63 -33.93 5.62
N GLN A 763 -17.71 -34.67 4.51
CA GLN A 763 -17.19 -36.04 4.41
C GLN A 763 -15.68 -36.15 4.69
N TRP A 764 -14.94 -35.05 4.60
CA TRP A 764 -13.50 -35.00 4.88
C TRP A 764 -13.16 -34.45 6.26
N ASN A 765 -14.12 -34.46 7.19
CA ASN A 765 -13.90 -34.24 8.63
C ASN A 765 -13.12 -32.96 8.97
N GLY A 766 -13.31 -31.89 8.18
CA GLY A 766 -12.65 -30.58 8.39
C GLY A 766 -11.29 -30.42 7.71
N LEU A 767 -10.79 -31.43 6.97
CA LEU A 767 -9.61 -31.29 6.10
C LEU A 767 -9.87 -30.26 4.99
N VAL A 768 -11.09 -30.27 4.44
CA VAL A 768 -11.55 -29.30 3.42
C VAL A 768 -12.36 -28.20 4.11
N LYS A 769 -11.95 -26.95 3.93
CA LYS A 769 -12.57 -25.77 4.52
C LYS A 769 -13.06 -24.84 3.43
N LEU A 770 -14.27 -24.31 3.59
CA LEU A 770 -14.88 -23.36 2.65
C LEU A 770 -15.00 -21.99 3.30
N PHE A 771 -14.54 -20.96 2.59
CA PHE A 771 -14.74 -19.55 2.94
C PHE A 771 -15.43 -18.85 1.78
N ARG A 772 -16.41 -17.99 2.10
CA ARG A 772 -17.17 -17.23 1.10
C ARG A 772 -16.84 -15.74 1.22
N ASN A 773 -16.54 -15.11 0.09
CA ASN A 773 -16.38 -13.67 0.02
C ASN A 773 -17.75 -12.98 0.02
N GLU A 774 -17.83 -11.81 0.67
CA GLU A 774 -19.07 -11.00 0.76
C GLU A 774 -19.40 -10.29 -0.56
N LYS A 775 -18.37 -10.09 -1.40
CA LYS A 775 -18.46 -9.50 -2.74
C LYS A 775 -17.51 -10.23 -3.68
N ARG A 776 -17.68 -10.00 -4.98
CA ARG A 776 -16.75 -10.53 -5.99
C ARG A 776 -15.46 -9.72 -5.98
N GLU A 777 -14.41 -10.27 -5.38
CA GLU A 777 -13.09 -9.65 -5.21
C GLU A 777 -12.22 -9.82 -6.47
N GLY A 778 -12.48 -10.86 -7.26
CA GLY A 778 -11.65 -11.25 -8.39
C GLY A 778 -10.60 -12.29 -7.99
N LEU A 779 -10.12 -13.04 -9.00
CA LEU A 779 -9.19 -14.16 -8.81
C LEU A 779 -7.96 -13.76 -7.99
N ILE A 780 -7.37 -12.60 -8.29
CA ILE A 780 -6.12 -12.12 -7.69
C ILE A 780 -6.30 -11.88 -6.19
N GLN A 781 -7.30 -11.09 -5.81
CA GLN A 781 -7.55 -10.76 -4.41
C GLN A 781 -8.12 -11.95 -3.63
N ALA A 782 -8.93 -12.81 -4.27
CA ALA A 782 -9.40 -14.05 -3.67
C ALA A 782 -8.25 -15.02 -3.35
N ARG A 783 -7.20 -15.08 -4.18
CA ARG A 783 -5.97 -15.85 -3.86
C ARG A 783 -5.23 -15.26 -2.65
N SER A 784 -5.14 -13.94 -2.54
CA SER A 784 -4.56 -13.27 -1.36
C SER A 784 -5.38 -13.51 -0.09
N ILE A 785 -6.72 -13.55 -0.19
CA ILE A 785 -7.61 -13.95 0.91
C ILE A 785 -7.34 -15.41 1.29
N GLY A 786 -7.20 -16.30 0.30
CA GLY A 786 -6.82 -17.70 0.49
C GLY A 786 -5.54 -17.86 1.30
N ALA A 787 -4.48 -17.11 0.97
CA ALA A 787 -3.22 -17.12 1.74
C ALA A 787 -3.42 -16.74 3.21
N ARG A 788 -4.30 -15.76 3.49
CA ARG A 788 -4.60 -15.32 4.86
C ARG A 788 -5.46 -16.32 5.62
N LYS A 789 -6.34 -17.05 4.95
CA LYS A 789 -7.22 -18.07 5.56
C LYS A 789 -6.52 -19.42 5.75
N ALA A 790 -5.54 -19.74 4.91
CA ALA A 790 -4.65 -20.89 5.06
C ALA A 790 -3.67 -20.65 6.22
N THR A 791 -3.81 -21.41 7.29
CA THR A 791 -3.09 -21.21 8.56
C THR A 791 -2.34 -22.44 9.05
N LEU A 792 -2.59 -23.62 8.46
CA LEU A 792 -2.01 -24.88 8.94
C LEU A 792 -0.76 -25.33 8.16
N GLY A 793 -0.67 -25.04 6.86
CA GLY A 793 0.45 -25.46 6.01
C GLY A 793 1.61 -24.46 6.02
N GLN A 794 2.83 -25.00 5.91
CA GLN A 794 4.07 -24.21 5.77
C GLN A 794 4.26 -23.68 4.34
N VAL A 795 3.75 -24.41 3.35
CA VAL A 795 3.77 -24.03 1.93
C VAL A 795 2.34 -23.80 1.46
N LEU A 796 2.13 -22.76 0.67
CA LEU A 796 0.87 -22.51 -0.03
C LEU A 796 0.98 -23.11 -1.43
N ILE A 797 0.03 -23.98 -1.79
CA ILE A 797 -0.08 -24.52 -3.14
C ILE A 797 -1.38 -24.01 -3.75
N TYR A 798 -1.28 -23.23 -4.82
CA TYR A 798 -2.43 -22.74 -5.56
C TYR A 798 -2.76 -23.71 -6.69
N LEU A 799 -4.04 -24.04 -6.83
CA LEU A 799 -4.61 -24.75 -7.97
C LEU A 799 -5.84 -23.99 -8.46
N ASP A 800 -6.05 -24.00 -9.77
CA ASP A 800 -7.34 -23.59 -10.33
C ASP A 800 -8.39 -24.65 -10.02
N ALA A 801 -9.65 -24.24 -10.07
CA ALA A 801 -10.79 -25.05 -9.66
C ALA A 801 -11.20 -26.16 -10.66
N HIS A 802 -10.42 -26.32 -11.73
CA HIS A 802 -10.66 -27.28 -12.81
C HIS A 802 -9.34 -27.91 -13.23
N CYS A 803 -8.66 -28.48 -12.23
CA CYS A 803 -7.39 -29.17 -12.37
C CYS A 803 -7.47 -30.63 -11.92
N GLU A 804 -6.55 -31.45 -12.41
CA GLU A 804 -6.32 -32.81 -11.94
C GLU A 804 -4.83 -33.04 -11.74
N VAL A 805 -4.42 -33.31 -10.50
CA VAL A 805 -3.00 -33.54 -10.18
C VAL A 805 -2.59 -34.96 -10.58
N GLU A 806 -1.36 -35.13 -11.08
CA GLU A 806 -0.81 -36.45 -11.44
C GLU A 806 -0.23 -37.19 -10.22
N VAL A 807 0.16 -38.44 -10.43
CA VAL A 807 0.81 -39.29 -9.42
C VAL A 807 2.16 -38.69 -8.98
N ASN A 808 2.42 -38.73 -7.67
CA ASN A 808 3.64 -38.17 -7.06
C ASN A 808 3.94 -36.72 -7.49
N TRP A 809 2.90 -35.90 -7.70
CA TRP A 809 3.10 -34.48 -8.03
C TRP A 809 3.71 -33.67 -6.86
N TYR A 810 3.46 -34.06 -5.62
CA TYR A 810 3.74 -33.26 -4.43
C TYR A 810 5.23 -33.19 -4.04
N ALA A 811 5.89 -34.33 -3.89
CA ALA A 811 7.28 -34.39 -3.45
C ALA A 811 8.24 -33.60 -4.35
N PRO A 812 8.23 -33.79 -5.69
CA PRO A 812 9.05 -32.97 -6.58
C PRO A 812 8.73 -31.47 -6.51
N LEU A 813 7.46 -31.10 -6.29
CA LEU A 813 7.04 -29.70 -6.22
C LEU A 813 7.56 -29.01 -4.96
N VAL A 814 7.53 -29.69 -3.81
CA VAL A 814 7.83 -29.10 -2.49
C VAL A 814 9.29 -29.30 -2.08
N ALA A 815 10.01 -30.27 -2.65
CA ALA A 815 11.42 -30.51 -2.33
C ALA A 815 12.33 -29.28 -2.58
N PRO A 816 12.22 -28.53 -3.69
CA PRO A 816 13.03 -27.33 -3.89
C PRO A 816 12.76 -26.24 -2.85
N ILE A 817 11.50 -26.07 -2.44
CA ILE A 817 11.09 -25.11 -1.40
C ILE A 817 11.60 -25.55 -0.02
N SER A 818 11.59 -26.85 0.23
CA SER A 818 12.08 -27.43 1.48
C SER A 818 13.59 -27.22 1.66
N LYS A 819 14.34 -27.12 0.56
CA LYS A 819 15.78 -26.80 0.53
C LYS A 819 16.08 -25.31 0.57
N ASP A 820 15.26 -24.50 -0.11
CA ASP A 820 15.41 -23.06 -0.15
C ASP A 820 14.03 -22.41 -0.13
N ARG A 821 13.71 -21.75 0.98
CA ARG A 821 12.40 -21.13 1.22
C ARG A 821 12.06 -20.02 0.22
N THR A 822 13.06 -19.45 -0.45
CA THR A 822 12.88 -18.37 -1.42
C THR A 822 12.62 -18.88 -2.84
N VAL A 823 12.49 -20.20 -3.00
CA VAL A 823 12.09 -20.85 -4.24
C VAL A 823 10.56 -20.91 -4.33
N CYS A 824 10.03 -20.46 -5.45
CA CYS A 824 8.68 -20.75 -5.91
C CYS A 824 8.75 -21.81 -6.99
N THR A 825 7.93 -22.85 -6.87
CA THR A 825 7.88 -23.96 -7.83
C THR A 825 6.56 -23.98 -8.58
N VAL A 826 6.62 -24.44 -9.83
CA VAL A 826 5.47 -24.54 -10.73
C VAL A 826 5.48 -25.95 -11.30
N PRO A 827 4.36 -26.71 -11.21
CA PRO A 827 4.25 -27.97 -11.91
C PRO A 827 4.22 -27.71 -13.43
N LEU A 828 4.61 -28.70 -14.23
CA LEU A 828 4.26 -28.65 -15.65
C LEU A 828 2.74 -28.75 -15.78
N ILE A 829 2.17 -27.76 -16.46
CA ILE A 829 0.73 -27.64 -16.64
C ILE A 829 0.37 -28.36 -17.93
N ASP A 830 -0.46 -29.40 -17.81
CA ASP A 830 -0.92 -30.19 -18.95
C ASP A 830 -2.29 -29.73 -19.41
N TYR A 831 -2.56 -29.94 -20.70
CA TYR A 831 -3.82 -29.60 -21.34
C TYR A 831 -4.83 -30.71 -21.08
N ILE A 832 -5.89 -30.40 -20.33
CA ILE A 832 -7.09 -31.26 -20.30
C ILE A 832 -8.07 -30.70 -21.33
N ASP A 833 -8.48 -31.53 -22.28
CA ASP A 833 -9.45 -31.13 -23.28
C ASP A 833 -10.82 -30.85 -22.63
N GLY A 834 -11.35 -29.65 -22.86
CA GLY A 834 -12.61 -29.21 -22.27
C GLY A 834 -13.84 -29.94 -22.81
N ASN A 835 -13.72 -30.71 -23.88
CA ASN A 835 -14.80 -31.45 -24.51
C ASN A 835 -14.79 -32.95 -24.15
N ASP A 836 -13.65 -33.63 -24.31
CA ASP A 836 -13.53 -35.08 -24.13
C ASP A 836 -12.68 -35.53 -22.94
N TYR A 837 -12.07 -34.58 -22.21
CA TYR A 837 -11.30 -34.80 -20.98
C TYR A 837 -10.06 -35.69 -21.12
N THR A 838 -9.53 -35.82 -22.34
CA THR A 838 -8.14 -36.29 -22.54
C THR A 838 -7.14 -35.37 -21.86
N ILE A 839 -5.98 -35.90 -21.47
CA ILE A 839 -4.88 -35.11 -20.90
C ILE A 839 -3.67 -35.25 -21.81
N GLU A 840 -3.15 -34.12 -22.29
CA GLU A 840 -2.02 -34.04 -23.20
C GLU A 840 -0.98 -33.02 -22.71
N PRO A 841 0.32 -33.22 -22.98
CA PRO A 841 1.33 -32.21 -22.69
C PRO A 841 1.13 -30.96 -23.56
N GLN A 842 1.37 -29.79 -22.99
CA GLN A 842 1.29 -28.54 -23.75
C GLN A 842 2.38 -28.44 -24.84
N GLN A 843 1.97 -28.17 -26.09
CA GLN A 843 2.86 -28.01 -27.26
C GLN A 843 3.80 -26.79 -27.17
N GLY A 844 4.97 -26.80 -27.82
CA GLY A 844 5.88 -25.63 -27.88
C GLY A 844 7.05 -25.66 -26.90
N GLY A 845 7.32 -26.82 -26.31
CA GLY A 845 8.58 -27.12 -25.64
C GLY A 845 9.70 -27.45 -26.63
N ASP A 846 10.87 -27.75 -26.07
CA ASP A 846 12.01 -28.29 -26.79
C ASP A 846 11.78 -29.76 -27.23
N GLU A 847 12.84 -30.46 -27.67
CA GLU A 847 12.77 -31.87 -28.07
C GLU A 847 12.26 -32.82 -26.95
N ASP A 848 12.33 -32.37 -25.70
CA ASP A 848 11.87 -33.09 -24.52
C ASP A 848 10.48 -32.62 -24.06
N GLY A 849 9.86 -31.67 -24.77
CA GLY A 849 8.58 -31.06 -24.41
C GLY A 849 8.69 -30.05 -23.27
N LEU A 850 9.90 -29.63 -22.88
CA LEU A 850 10.14 -28.66 -21.81
C LEU A 850 10.11 -27.23 -22.35
N ALA A 851 9.25 -26.40 -21.77
CA ALA A 851 9.11 -24.98 -22.11
C ALA A 851 9.36 -24.09 -20.90
N ARG A 852 9.76 -22.85 -21.14
CA ARG A 852 9.86 -21.77 -20.14
C ARG A 852 8.75 -20.75 -20.39
N GLY A 853 8.27 -20.14 -19.32
CA GLY A 853 7.31 -19.05 -19.38
C GLY A 853 7.95 -17.74 -19.85
N ALA A 854 7.30 -17.08 -20.79
CA ALA A 854 7.77 -15.84 -21.42
C ALA A 854 6.61 -14.86 -21.65
N TRP A 855 6.91 -13.72 -22.25
CA TRP A 855 5.93 -12.74 -22.69
C TRP A 855 6.40 -12.05 -23.97
N ASP A 856 5.46 -11.47 -24.72
CA ASP A 856 5.78 -10.45 -25.71
C ASP A 856 5.77 -9.04 -25.08
N TRP A 857 6.24 -8.04 -25.81
CA TRP A 857 6.32 -6.66 -25.32
C TRP A 857 4.97 -6.00 -25.10
N SER A 858 3.86 -6.67 -25.43
CA SER A 858 2.51 -6.23 -25.09
C SER A 858 2.00 -6.82 -23.77
N LEU A 859 2.88 -7.51 -23.03
CA LEU A 859 2.67 -8.23 -21.76
C LEU A 859 1.67 -9.39 -21.87
N LEU A 860 1.61 -10.06 -23.04
CA LEU A 860 0.85 -11.30 -23.20
C LEU A 860 1.70 -12.52 -22.90
N TRP A 861 1.13 -13.51 -22.22
CA TRP A 861 1.78 -14.78 -21.90
C TRP A 861 2.20 -15.54 -23.16
N LYS A 862 3.45 -16.02 -23.15
CA LYS A 862 4.06 -16.84 -24.19
C LYS A 862 4.82 -18.01 -23.57
N ARG A 863 5.16 -18.99 -24.39
CA ARG A 863 6.02 -20.11 -24.02
C ARG A 863 7.13 -20.21 -25.04
N VAL A 864 8.36 -20.40 -24.56
CA VAL A 864 9.54 -20.61 -25.39
C VAL A 864 10.20 -21.94 -25.01
N PRO A 865 10.85 -22.64 -25.96
CA PRO A 865 11.57 -23.88 -25.66
C PRO A 865 12.63 -23.69 -24.57
N LEU A 866 12.93 -24.75 -23.82
CA LEU A 866 14.02 -24.73 -22.84
C LEU A 866 15.37 -24.51 -23.53
N SER A 867 16.05 -23.42 -23.17
CA SER A 867 17.32 -23.05 -23.79
C SER A 867 18.46 -24.03 -23.44
N SER A 868 19.45 -24.13 -24.33
CA SER A 868 20.67 -24.90 -24.07
C SER A 868 21.44 -24.41 -22.84
N ARG A 869 21.34 -23.11 -22.51
CA ARG A 869 21.98 -22.51 -21.32
C ARG A 869 21.36 -23.03 -20.02
N GLU A 870 20.06 -23.23 -19.95
CA GLU A 870 19.44 -23.86 -18.76
C GLU A 870 19.69 -25.38 -18.72
N LYS A 871 19.71 -26.07 -19.87
CA LYS A 871 20.06 -27.50 -19.95
C LYS A 871 21.46 -27.76 -19.39
N ALA A 872 22.44 -26.93 -19.74
CA ALA A 872 23.82 -27.08 -19.30
C ALA A 872 24.03 -26.90 -17.77
N LYS A 873 23.09 -26.26 -17.07
CA LYS A 873 23.13 -26.07 -15.61
C LYS A 873 22.62 -27.28 -14.83
N ARG A 874 22.04 -28.26 -15.52
CA ARG A 874 21.35 -29.42 -14.94
C ARG A 874 22.16 -30.68 -15.20
N LYS A 875 22.23 -31.55 -14.20
CA LYS A 875 22.91 -32.84 -14.32
C LYS A 875 21.99 -33.90 -14.91
N HIS A 876 20.68 -33.80 -14.60
CA HIS A 876 19.67 -34.74 -15.02
C HIS A 876 18.54 -34.04 -15.79
N LYS A 877 17.92 -34.78 -16.72
CA LYS A 877 16.90 -34.24 -17.63
C LYS A 877 15.62 -33.83 -16.91
N THR A 878 15.34 -34.41 -15.74
CA THR A 878 14.11 -34.20 -14.99
C THR A 878 14.23 -33.28 -13.76
N GLU A 879 15.42 -32.71 -13.51
CA GLU A 879 15.63 -31.74 -12.43
C GLU A 879 14.80 -30.45 -12.66
N PRO A 880 14.38 -29.73 -11.61
CA PRO A 880 13.77 -28.41 -11.77
C PRO A 880 14.63 -27.45 -12.61
N TYR A 881 13.99 -26.56 -13.38
CA TYR A 881 14.69 -25.59 -14.23
C TYR A 881 14.08 -24.18 -14.11
N ARG A 882 14.91 -23.16 -14.34
CA ARG A 882 14.52 -21.75 -14.13
C ARG A 882 13.58 -21.26 -15.24
N SER A 883 12.45 -20.66 -14.87
CA SER A 883 11.52 -20.01 -15.79
C SER A 883 11.44 -18.52 -15.51
N PRO A 884 11.51 -17.63 -16.53
CA PRO A 884 11.37 -16.18 -16.33
C PRO A 884 10.04 -15.78 -15.71
N ALA A 885 8.95 -16.42 -16.12
CA ALA A 885 7.61 -16.20 -15.57
C ALA A 885 6.82 -17.50 -15.41
N MET A 886 5.73 -17.42 -14.66
CA MET A 886 4.73 -18.49 -14.52
C MET A 886 3.43 -18.11 -15.25
N ALA A 887 2.64 -19.12 -15.63
CA ALA A 887 1.31 -18.89 -16.20
C ALA A 887 0.36 -18.26 -15.18
N GLY A 888 0.59 -18.51 -13.88
CA GLY A 888 -0.07 -17.84 -12.75
C GLY A 888 -1.16 -18.67 -12.06
N GLY A 889 -1.71 -19.69 -12.72
CA GLY A 889 -2.76 -20.56 -12.19
C GLY A 889 -2.32 -21.45 -11.04
N LEU A 890 -1.16 -22.10 -11.23
CA LEU A 890 -0.71 -23.22 -10.41
C LEU A 890 0.74 -22.99 -9.99
N PHE A 891 0.99 -22.91 -8.69
CA PHE A 891 2.34 -22.76 -8.13
C PHE A 891 2.35 -23.10 -6.64
N ALA A 892 3.54 -23.39 -6.12
CA ALA A 892 3.81 -23.57 -4.70
C ALA A 892 4.85 -22.55 -4.22
N ILE A 893 4.65 -22.00 -3.03
CA ILE A 893 5.54 -21.04 -2.41
C ILE A 893 5.50 -21.18 -0.89
N GLU A 894 6.64 -21.02 -0.23
CA GLU A 894 6.68 -20.98 1.24
C GLU A 894 5.79 -19.84 1.74
N ARG A 895 4.95 -20.12 2.74
CA ARG A 895 3.89 -19.22 3.17
C ARG A 895 4.48 -17.89 3.63
N GLU A 896 5.43 -17.91 4.56
CA GLU A 896 6.05 -16.68 5.07
C GLU A 896 6.76 -15.90 3.96
N PHE A 897 7.44 -16.58 3.04
CA PHE A 897 8.10 -15.93 1.91
C PHE A 897 7.09 -15.21 1.01
N PHE A 898 5.91 -15.80 0.74
CA PHE A 898 4.88 -15.12 -0.04
C PHE A 898 4.33 -13.87 0.68
N PHE A 899 4.21 -13.91 2.01
CA PHE A 899 3.85 -12.73 2.81
C PHE A 899 4.97 -11.69 2.85
N GLU A 900 6.23 -12.10 2.92
CA GLU A 900 7.41 -11.23 2.84
C GLU A 900 7.49 -10.52 1.48
N LEU A 901 7.07 -11.19 0.39
CA LEU A 901 6.93 -10.57 -0.94
C LEU A 901 5.73 -9.60 -1.06
N GLY A 902 4.95 -9.43 0.01
CA GLY A 902 3.75 -8.60 0.03
C GLY A 902 2.54 -9.21 -0.68
N LEU A 903 2.49 -10.54 -0.84
CA LEU A 903 1.48 -11.26 -1.63
C LEU A 903 1.40 -10.69 -3.07
N TYR A 904 0.20 -10.73 -3.68
CA TYR A 904 -0.09 -9.97 -4.89
C TYR A 904 -0.32 -8.48 -4.59
N ASP A 905 0.01 -7.62 -5.55
CA ASP A 905 -0.36 -6.21 -5.55
C ASP A 905 -1.87 -6.03 -5.25
N PRO A 906 -2.24 -5.33 -4.16
CA PRO A 906 -3.65 -5.12 -3.79
C PRO A 906 -4.41 -4.24 -4.80
N GLY A 907 -3.72 -3.51 -5.67
CA GLY A 907 -4.33 -2.70 -6.72
C GLY A 907 -4.65 -3.46 -8.00
N LEU A 908 -4.24 -4.73 -8.15
CA LEU A 908 -4.60 -5.56 -9.30
C LEU A 908 -6.04 -6.05 -9.16
N GLN A 909 -6.82 -5.88 -10.24
CA GLN A 909 -8.25 -6.14 -10.26
C GLN A 909 -8.60 -7.36 -11.11
N ILE A 910 -9.50 -8.21 -10.60
CA ILE A 910 -10.12 -9.35 -11.31
C ILE A 910 -9.13 -10.40 -11.84
N TRP A 911 -8.46 -10.12 -12.96
CA TRP A 911 -7.61 -11.06 -13.68
C TRP A 911 -6.59 -10.33 -14.58
N GLY A 912 -5.39 -10.91 -14.70
CA GLY A 912 -4.35 -10.52 -15.63
C GLY A 912 -3.28 -9.65 -14.98
N GLY A 913 -2.02 -9.92 -15.34
CA GLY A 913 -0.83 -9.19 -14.89
C GLY A 913 -0.23 -9.73 -13.58
N GLU A 914 -1.02 -10.40 -12.74
CA GLU A 914 -0.58 -10.90 -11.44
C GLU A 914 0.52 -11.95 -11.55
N ASN A 915 0.45 -12.80 -12.58
CA ASN A 915 1.40 -13.87 -12.82
C ASN A 915 2.80 -13.32 -13.15
N PHE A 916 2.85 -12.20 -13.88
CA PHE A 916 4.09 -11.49 -14.18
C PHE A 916 4.61 -10.73 -12.97
N GLU A 917 3.72 -10.05 -12.25
CA GLU A 917 4.05 -9.28 -11.05
C GLU A 917 4.80 -10.12 -10.02
N ILE A 918 4.26 -11.30 -9.67
CA ILE A 918 4.91 -12.19 -8.71
C ILE A 918 6.19 -12.80 -9.27
N SER A 919 6.26 -13.09 -10.57
CA SER A 919 7.48 -13.61 -11.21
C SER A 919 8.63 -12.60 -11.12
N TYR A 920 8.34 -11.33 -11.41
CA TYR A 920 9.30 -10.24 -11.34
C TYR A 920 9.76 -9.97 -9.92
N LYS A 921 8.83 -9.93 -8.95
CA LYS A 921 9.14 -9.87 -7.51
C LYS A 921 10.13 -10.95 -7.10
N ILE A 922 9.80 -12.21 -7.39
CA ILE A 922 10.62 -13.37 -6.98
C ILE A 922 12.03 -13.22 -7.54
N TRP A 923 12.18 -13.04 -8.87
CA TRP A 923 13.50 -12.98 -9.49
C TRP A 923 14.31 -11.75 -9.09
N GLN A 924 13.72 -10.55 -9.18
CA GLN A 924 14.44 -9.31 -8.95
C GLN A 924 14.81 -9.17 -7.47
N CYS A 925 13.97 -9.62 -6.54
CA CYS A 925 14.23 -9.48 -5.11
C CYS A 925 15.06 -10.63 -4.51
N GLY A 926 15.49 -11.61 -5.32
CA GLY A 926 16.52 -12.59 -4.93
C GLY A 926 16.05 -14.02 -4.69
N GLY A 927 14.79 -14.33 -4.96
CA GLY A 927 14.28 -15.71 -5.01
C GLY A 927 14.47 -16.39 -6.37
N GLN A 928 13.84 -17.54 -6.55
CA GLN A 928 13.88 -18.30 -7.80
C GLN A 928 12.51 -18.83 -8.19
N LEU A 929 12.25 -18.88 -9.49
CA LEU A 929 11.04 -19.48 -10.04
C LEU A 929 11.40 -20.71 -10.89
N LEU A 930 11.00 -21.89 -10.43
CA LEU A 930 11.39 -23.17 -11.02
C LEU A 930 10.19 -23.93 -11.57
N PHE A 931 10.28 -24.37 -12.82
CA PHE A 931 9.38 -25.37 -13.37
C PHE A 931 9.91 -26.76 -13.02
N VAL A 932 9.02 -27.66 -12.60
CA VAL A 932 9.38 -28.95 -12.02
C VAL A 932 8.87 -30.09 -12.92
N PRO A 933 9.72 -30.71 -13.77
CA PRO A 933 9.28 -31.72 -14.73
C PRO A 933 8.53 -32.92 -14.14
N CYS A 934 8.91 -33.33 -12.94
CA CYS A 934 8.30 -34.50 -12.25
C CYS A 934 7.03 -34.17 -11.46
N SER A 935 6.67 -32.89 -11.36
CA SER A 935 5.36 -32.48 -10.83
C SER A 935 4.50 -32.01 -11.98
N ARG A 936 3.39 -32.70 -12.23
CA ARG A 936 2.50 -32.41 -13.35
C ARG A 936 1.06 -32.25 -12.87
N VAL A 937 0.35 -31.29 -13.47
CA VAL A 937 -1.04 -31.01 -13.15
C VAL A 937 -1.77 -30.69 -14.45
N GLY A 938 -2.80 -31.47 -14.77
CA GLY A 938 -3.69 -31.15 -15.87
C GLY A 938 -4.62 -29.99 -15.52
N HIS A 939 -4.85 -29.09 -16.47
CA HIS A 939 -5.75 -27.95 -16.37
C HIS A 939 -6.75 -27.98 -17.54
N ILE A 940 -8.05 -27.85 -17.25
CA ILE A 940 -9.09 -27.86 -18.28
C ILE A 940 -9.11 -26.55 -19.07
N TYR A 941 -8.97 -26.65 -20.39
CA TYR A 941 -9.05 -25.50 -21.28
C TYR A 941 -10.48 -25.22 -21.73
N ARG A 942 -10.86 -23.95 -21.71
CA ARG A 942 -12.21 -23.52 -22.09
C ARG A 942 -12.42 -23.60 -23.60
N LEU A 943 -13.60 -24.07 -23.98
CA LEU A 943 -14.06 -24.17 -25.37
C LEU A 943 -14.68 -22.85 -25.86
N GLN A 944 -14.67 -22.66 -27.17
CA GLN A 944 -15.32 -21.53 -27.81
C GLN A 944 -16.85 -21.58 -27.59
N GLY A 945 -17.47 -20.42 -27.38
CA GLY A 945 -18.92 -20.29 -27.17
C GLY A 945 -19.35 -20.05 -25.72
N TRP A 946 -18.40 -20.08 -24.78
CA TRP A 946 -18.62 -19.64 -23.41
C TRP A 946 -18.98 -18.15 -23.34
N GLN A 947 -20.01 -17.79 -22.57
CA GLN A 947 -20.45 -16.39 -22.44
C GLN A 947 -19.58 -15.55 -21.49
N GLY A 948 -18.64 -16.18 -20.77
CA GLY A 948 -17.79 -15.49 -19.81
C GLY A 948 -18.52 -15.09 -18.53
N ASN A 949 -17.76 -14.63 -17.54
CA ASN A 949 -18.31 -13.96 -16.37
C ASN A 949 -18.15 -12.45 -16.56
N PRO A 950 -19.24 -11.66 -16.63
CA PRO A 950 -19.12 -10.21 -16.79
C PRO A 950 -18.37 -9.61 -15.60
N PRO A 951 -17.53 -8.58 -15.77
CA PRO A 951 -16.89 -7.89 -14.64
C PRO A 951 -17.96 -7.30 -13.71
N PRO A 952 -17.68 -7.14 -12.40
CA PRO A 952 -18.60 -6.47 -11.49
C PRO A 952 -18.86 -5.03 -11.95
N ALA A 953 -20.08 -4.51 -11.75
CA ALA A 953 -20.48 -3.18 -12.24
C ALA A 953 -19.62 -2.01 -11.69
N HIS A 954 -18.87 -2.23 -10.60
CA HIS A 954 -17.96 -1.24 -10.00
C HIS A 954 -16.55 -1.26 -10.62
N VAL A 955 -16.26 -2.19 -11.52
CA VAL A 955 -14.97 -2.32 -12.22
C VAL A 955 -15.12 -1.75 -13.63
N GLY A 956 -14.22 -0.85 -14.03
CA GLY A 956 -14.26 -0.19 -15.34
C GLY A 956 -14.05 -1.16 -16.52
N SER A 957 -14.07 -0.62 -17.75
CA SER A 957 -14.08 -1.37 -19.01
C SER A 957 -12.81 -2.18 -19.30
N SER A 958 -11.66 -1.87 -18.68
CA SER A 958 -10.40 -2.54 -18.99
C SER A 958 -9.47 -2.77 -17.77
N PRO A 959 -9.90 -3.59 -16.78
CA PRO A 959 -9.11 -3.86 -15.57
C PRO A 959 -7.77 -4.52 -15.88
N THR A 960 -7.70 -5.39 -16.88
CA THR A 960 -6.47 -6.10 -17.26
C THR A 960 -5.42 -5.15 -17.86
N LEU A 961 -5.80 -4.20 -18.72
CA LEU A 961 -4.85 -3.19 -19.22
C LEU A 961 -4.33 -2.32 -18.08
N LYS A 962 -5.21 -1.95 -17.14
CA LYS A 962 -4.82 -1.22 -15.93
C LYS A 962 -3.77 -1.99 -15.13
N ASN A 963 -4.01 -3.28 -14.90
CA ASN A 963 -3.09 -4.18 -14.21
C ASN A 963 -1.73 -4.25 -14.91
N TYR A 964 -1.70 -4.37 -16.25
CA TYR A 964 -0.44 -4.42 -17.00
C TYR A 964 0.40 -3.16 -16.79
N VAL A 965 -0.21 -1.97 -16.85
CA VAL A 965 0.50 -0.72 -16.60
C VAL A 965 1.06 -0.67 -15.18
N ARG A 966 0.32 -1.13 -14.16
CA ARG A 966 0.84 -1.20 -12.78
C ARG A 966 2.09 -2.05 -12.68
N VAL A 967 2.08 -3.24 -13.30
CA VAL A 967 3.22 -4.16 -13.29
C VAL A 967 4.43 -3.55 -14.01
N VAL A 968 4.21 -2.98 -15.19
CA VAL A 968 5.25 -2.36 -16.03
C VAL A 968 5.86 -1.15 -15.31
N GLU A 969 5.04 -0.25 -14.76
CA GLU A 969 5.53 0.97 -14.09
C GLU A 969 6.32 0.70 -12.81
N VAL A 970 6.08 -0.44 -12.15
CA VAL A 970 6.84 -0.84 -10.97
C VAL A 970 8.10 -1.62 -11.33
N TRP A 971 8.03 -2.55 -12.28
CA TRP A 971 9.03 -3.60 -12.44
C TRP A 971 9.88 -3.53 -13.71
N TRP A 972 9.51 -2.76 -14.74
CA TRP A 972 10.17 -2.80 -16.06
C TRP A 972 11.23 -1.72 -16.30
N ASP A 973 11.40 -0.76 -15.39
CA ASP A 973 12.38 0.33 -15.54
C ASP A 973 12.27 1.00 -16.91
N GLU A 974 13.37 1.13 -17.66
CA GLU A 974 13.43 1.68 -19.01
C GLU A 974 12.71 0.81 -20.08
N TYR A 975 12.48 -0.48 -19.82
CA TYR A 975 11.83 -1.38 -20.79
C TYR A 975 10.32 -1.11 -20.93
N LYS A 976 9.73 -0.28 -20.06
CA LYS A 976 8.34 0.16 -20.21
C LYS A 976 8.06 0.88 -21.52
N ASP A 977 9.09 1.49 -22.12
CA ASP A 977 8.97 2.15 -23.43
C ASP A 977 8.57 1.16 -24.54
N TYR A 978 9.06 -0.08 -24.48
CA TYR A 978 8.66 -1.14 -25.42
C TYR A 978 7.21 -1.56 -25.22
N PHE A 979 6.75 -1.60 -23.97
CA PHE A 979 5.34 -1.84 -23.66
C PHE A 979 4.44 -0.74 -24.22
N TYR A 980 4.79 0.52 -24.00
CA TYR A 980 4.02 1.64 -24.53
C TYR A 980 4.13 1.79 -26.05
N ALA A 981 5.20 1.28 -26.67
CA ALA A 981 5.26 1.16 -28.13
C ALA A 981 4.29 0.09 -28.66
N SER A 982 4.19 -1.07 -27.99
CA SER A 982 3.26 -2.13 -28.37
C SER A 982 1.78 -1.80 -28.06
N ARG A 983 1.54 -1.11 -26.95
CA ARG A 983 0.22 -0.78 -26.37
C ARG A 983 0.07 0.73 -26.10
N PRO A 984 0.19 1.60 -27.12
CA PRO A 984 0.20 3.04 -26.89
C PRO A 984 -1.14 3.57 -26.34
N GLU A 985 -2.24 2.83 -26.51
CA GLU A 985 -3.54 3.12 -25.90
C GLU A 985 -3.53 3.18 -24.37
N THR A 986 -2.49 2.63 -23.74
CA THR A 986 -2.35 2.59 -22.27
C THR A 986 -1.64 3.81 -21.67
N LEU A 987 -1.04 4.68 -22.50
CA LEU A 987 -0.23 5.81 -22.04
C LEU A 987 -0.99 6.84 -21.18
N THR A 988 -2.30 6.95 -21.39
CA THR A 988 -3.17 7.88 -20.67
C THR A 988 -4.01 7.19 -19.58
N LEU A 989 -3.78 5.90 -19.33
CA LEU A 989 -4.62 5.08 -18.47
C LEU A 989 -4.32 5.35 -16.99
N ALA A 990 -5.36 5.64 -16.20
CA ALA A 990 -5.22 5.81 -14.75
C ALA A 990 -5.06 4.46 -14.05
N TYR A 991 -3.83 4.11 -13.68
CA TYR A 991 -3.48 2.82 -13.08
C TYR A 991 -3.48 2.78 -11.54
N GLY A 992 -3.79 3.91 -10.89
CA GLY A 992 -3.89 4.03 -9.42
C GLY A 992 -2.53 4.14 -8.72
N ASP A 993 -2.54 4.13 -7.39
CA ASP A 993 -1.33 4.30 -6.59
C ASP A 993 -0.45 3.02 -6.62
N ILE A 994 0.84 3.20 -6.88
CA ILE A 994 1.88 2.16 -6.88
C ILE A 994 3.04 2.50 -5.93
N SER A 995 2.88 3.53 -5.09
CA SER A 995 3.95 4.05 -4.22
C SER A 995 4.47 2.99 -3.25
N SER A 996 3.57 2.20 -2.65
CA SER A 996 3.94 1.09 -1.76
C SER A 996 4.71 -0.02 -2.48
N LEU A 997 4.41 -0.28 -3.76
CA LEU A 997 5.09 -1.30 -4.56
C LEU A 997 6.49 -0.87 -4.99
N LYS A 998 6.65 0.40 -5.40
CA LYS A 998 7.97 0.97 -5.68
C LYS A 998 8.84 1.01 -4.43
N LYS A 999 8.25 1.41 -3.29
CA LYS A 999 8.92 1.36 -1.99
C LYS A 999 9.35 -0.07 -1.63
N PHE A 1000 8.47 -1.06 -1.78
CA PHE A 1000 8.81 -2.48 -1.57
C PHE A 1000 10.03 -2.90 -2.39
N ARG A 1001 10.05 -2.56 -3.69
CA ARG A 1001 11.14 -2.88 -4.62
C ARG A 1001 12.47 -2.23 -4.20
N GLU A 1002 12.42 -0.98 -3.74
CA GLU A 1002 13.58 -0.22 -3.26
C GLU A 1002 14.12 -0.75 -1.92
N GLU A 1003 13.25 -1.03 -0.95
CA GLU A 1003 13.61 -1.52 0.39
C GLU A 1003 14.30 -2.89 0.36
N HIS A 1004 13.86 -3.77 -0.54
CA HIS A 1004 14.45 -5.11 -0.74
C HIS A 1004 15.64 -5.10 -1.69
N ARG A 1005 16.08 -3.91 -2.17
CA ARG A 1005 17.15 -3.76 -3.17
C ARG A 1005 16.98 -4.72 -4.35
N CYS A 1006 15.75 -4.82 -4.85
CA CYS A 1006 15.48 -5.70 -5.96
C CYS A 1006 16.30 -5.24 -7.18
N LYS A 1007 16.84 -6.20 -7.91
CA LYS A 1007 17.68 -5.99 -9.08
C LYS A 1007 16.87 -5.29 -10.19
N SER A 1008 17.55 -4.54 -11.04
CA SER A 1008 16.94 -3.89 -12.21
C SER A 1008 16.30 -4.90 -13.17
N PHE A 1009 15.32 -4.45 -13.95
CA PHE A 1009 14.74 -5.25 -15.02
C PHE A 1009 15.76 -5.61 -16.11
N LYS A 1010 16.73 -4.71 -16.37
CA LYS A 1010 17.85 -5.01 -17.28
C LYS A 1010 18.62 -6.26 -16.87
N TRP A 1011 19.02 -6.35 -15.59
CA TRP A 1011 19.65 -7.57 -15.05
C TRP A 1011 18.77 -8.81 -15.27
N PHE A 1012 17.46 -8.68 -15.03
CA PHE A 1012 16.53 -9.79 -15.20
C PHE A 1012 16.46 -10.25 -16.67
N MET A 1013 16.41 -9.29 -17.62
CA MET A 1013 16.44 -9.57 -19.05
C MET A 1013 17.75 -10.21 -19.51
N GLU A 1014 18.89 -9.83 -18.95
CA GLU A 1014 20.21 -10.35 -19.37
C GLU A 1014 20.57 -11.69 -18.71
N GLU A 1015 20.17 -11.92 -17.46
CA GLU A 1015 20.55 -13.13 -16.69
C GLU A 1015 19.50 -14.22 -16.71
N ILE A 1016 18.22 -13.86 -16.61
CA ILE A 1016 17.12 -14.81 -16.44
C ILE A 1016 16.33 -15.00 -17.76
N ALA A 1017 16.00 -13.89 -18.43
CA ALA A 1017 15.09 -13.85 -19.57
C ALA A 1017 15.81 -13.52 -20.91
N TYR A 1018 17.07 -13.93 -21.04
CA TYR A 1018 17.96 -13.61 -22.17
C TYR A 1018 17.47 -14.13 -23.53
N ASP A 1019 16.63 -15.15 -23.53
CA ASP A 1019 16.06 -15.78 -24.71
C ASP A 1019 14.77 -15.10 -25.18
N ILE A 1020 14.12 -14.26 -24.36
CA ILE A 1020 12.89 -13.57 -24.76
C ILE A 1020 13.10 -12.67 -25.98
N PRO A 1021 14.13 -11.78 -26.03
CA PRO A 1021 14.35 -10.94 -27.20
C PRO A 1021 14.71 -11.71 -28.49
N LEU A 1022 15.10 -12.99 -28.39
CA LEU A 1022 15.39 -13.82 -29.55
C LEU A 1022 14.11 -14.34 -30.22
N HIS A 1023 13.07 -14.60 -29.42
CA HIS A 1023 11.77 -15.08 -29.90
C HIS A 1023 10.78 -13.92 -30.13
N TYR A 1024 10.83 -12.90 -29.28
CA TYR A 1024 9.99 -11.72 -29.31
C TYR A 1024 10.89 -10.49 -29.25
N PRO A 1025 11.40 -10.02 -30.40
CA PRO A 1025 12.39 -8.95 -30.38
C PRO A 1025 11.77 -7.57 -30.07
N LEU A 1026 12.63 -6.64 -29.64
CA LEU A 1026 12.24 -5.34 -29.11
C LEU A 1026 11.51 -4.49 -30.17
N PRO A 1027 10.29 -3.99 -29.91
CA PRO A 1027 9.54 -3.22 -30.89
C PRO A 1027 10.20 -1.86 -31.18
N PRO A 1028 10.22 -1.41 -32.45
CA PRO A 1028 10.61 -0.03 -32.78
C PRO A 1028 9.66 0.99 -32.15
N LYS A 1029 10.13 2.23 -31.98
CA LYS A 1029 9.30 3.33 -31.49
C LYS A 1029 8.18 3.65 -32.48
N ASN A 1030 7.06 4.16 -31.96
CA ASN A 1030 5.95 4.63 -32.78
C ASN A 1030 6.23 6.04 -33.32
N VAL A 1031 5.95 6.24 -34.60
CA VAL A 1031 5.88 7.56 -35.24
C VAL A 1031 4.54 8.22 -34.90
N GLU A 1032 3.44 7.49 -35.04
CA GLU A 1032 2.09 7.92 -34.67
C GLU A 1032 1.21 6.70 -34.39
N TRP A 1033 0.12 6.88 -33.63
CA TRP A 1033 -0.82 5.81 -33.30
C TRP A 1033 -2.24 6.35 -33.07
N GLY A 1034 -3.25 5.50 -33.27
CA GLY A 1034 -4.65 5.90 -33.11
C GLY A 1034 -5.60 5.26 -34.12
N GLU A 1035 -6.79 5.83 -34.26
CA GLU A 1035 -7.66 5.54 -35.40
C GLU A 1035 -7.08 6.15 -36.67
N ILE A 1036 -7.11 5.42 -37.78
CA ILE A 1036 -6.80 5.96 -39.11
C ILE A 1036 -8.13 6.43 -39.72
N ARG A 1037 -8.44 7.71 -39.52
CA ARG A 1037 -9.67 8.36 -39.93
C ARG A 1037 -9.51 9.00 -41.31
N GLY A 1038 -10.51 8.89 -42.17
CA GLY A 1038 -10.54 9.68 -43.40
C GLY A 1038 -10.62 11.18 -43.09
N PHE A 1039 -9.76 11.99 -43.70
CA PHE A 1039 -9.71 13.43 -43.44
C PHE A 1039 -11.08 14.08 -43.65
N GLU A 1040 -11.56 14.81 -42.63
CA GLU A 1040 -12.89 15.44 -42.59
C GLU A 1040 -14.08 14.45 -42.75
N THR A 1041 -13.90 13.16 -42.44
CA THR A 1041 -14.99 12.16 -42.46
C THR A 1041 -15.22 11.47 -41.11
N SER A 1042 -16.30 10.69 -41.05
CA SER A 1042 -16.65 9.81 -39.93
C SER A 1042 -16.33 8.34 -40.19
N TYR A 1043 -15.50 8.04 -41.20
CA TYR A 1043 -15.09 6.67 -41.54
C TYR A 1043 -13.63 6.43 -41.14
N CYS A 1044 -13.40 5.29 -40.50
CA CYS A 1044 -12.11 4.86 -40.00
C CYS A 1044 -11.76 3.50 -40.61
N ILE A 1045 -10.47 3.25 -40.81
CA ILE A 1045 -9.99 1.91 -41.13
C ILE A 1045 -10.33 0.98 -39.95
N ASP A 1046 -10.84 -0.20 -40.25
CA ASP A 1046 -11.25 -1.21 -39.29
C ASP A 1046 -10.80 -2.59 -39.78
N SER A 1047 -10.16 -3.38 -38.91
CA SER A 1047 -9.77 -4.74 -39.24
C SER A 1047 -10.94 -5.71 -39.30
N MET A 1048 -12.12 -5.33 -38.80
CA MET A 1048 -13.30 -6.19 -38.64
C MET A 1048 -13.03 -7.43 -37.77
N GLY A 1049 -11.91 -7.44 -37.02
CA GLY A 1049 -11.41 -8.61 -36.30
C GLY A 1049 -10.77 -9.66 -37.21
N HIS A 1050 -10.55 -9.35 -38.49
CA HIS A 1050 -9.80 -10.20 -39.40
C HIS A 1050 -8.35 -10.33 -38.95
N THR A 1051 -7.78 -11.51 -39.21
CA THR A 1051 -6.37 -11.83 -38.93
C THR A 1051 -5.81 -12.68 -40.08
N ASN A 1052 -4.49 -12.71 -40.24
CA ASN A 1052 -3.77 -13.65 -41.12
C ASN A 1052 -4.30 -13.76 -42.56
N GLY A 1053 -4.30 -12.65 -43.29
CA GLY A 1053 -4.62 -12.57 -44.71
C GLY A 1053 -6.00 -11.97 -45.02
N GLY A 1054 -6.78 -11.59 -44.00
CA GLY A 1054 -8.06 -10.92 -44.20
C GLY A 1054 -7.90 -9.47 -44.68
N ASN A 1055 -8.88 -9.00 -45.45
CA ASN A 1055 -8.91 -7.62 -45.95
C ASN A 1055 -9.27 -6.65 -44.83
N VAL A 1056 -8.62 -5.49 -44.83
CA VAL A 1056 -8.99 -4.37 -43.97
C VAL A 1056 -10.03 -3.50 -44.70
N GLU A 1057 -11.01 -3.01 -43.97
CA GLU A 1057 -12.16 -2.27 -44.51
C GLU A 1057 -12.26 -0.88 -43.88
N ILE A 1058 -13.25 -0.08 -44.30
CA ILE A 1058 -13.63 1.12 -43.56
C ILE A 1058 -14.98 0.91 -42.88
N GLY A 1059 -15.09 1.38 -41.63
CA GLY A 1059 -16.32 1.39 -40.85
C GLY A 1059 -16.57 2.76 -40.23
N PRO A 1060 -17.78 3.02 -39.69
CA PRO A 1060 -18.03 4.22 -38.89
C PRO A 1060 -17.05 4.29 -37.71
N CYS A 1061 -16.39 5.44 -37.54
CA CYS A 1061 -15.46 5.65 -36.43
C CYS A 1061 -16.21 5.61 -35.09
N HIS A 1062 -15.81 4.74 -34.19
CA HIS A 1062 -16.43 4.64 -32.86
C HIS A 1062 -15.54 5.16 -31.72
N ARG A 1063 -14.26 5.48 -31.97
CA ARG A 1063 -13.30 6.00 -30.97
C ARG A 1063 -13.14 5.13 -29.72
N MET A 1064 -13.35 3.81 -29.84
CA MET A 1064 -13.21 2.86 -28.72
C MET A 1064 -11.92 2.03 -28.79
N GLY A 1065 -11.06 2.27 -29.79
CA GLY A 1065 -9.86 1.47 -30.03
C GLY A 1065 -10.18 0.12 -30.66
N GLY A 1066 -9.59 -0.96 -30.13
CA GLY A 1066 -9.85 -2.32 -30.61
C GLY A 1066 -9.45 -2.50 -32.08
N ASN A 1067 -10.41 -2.93 -32.91
CA ASN A 1067 -10.20 -3.19 -34.34
C ASN A 1067 -9.96 -1.92 -35.18
N GLN A 1068 -10.25 -0.73 -34.63
CA GLN A 1068 -9.97 0.57 -35.25
C GLN A 1068 -8.68 1.22 -34.73
N LEU A 1069 -7.89 0.52 -33.90
CA LEU A 1069 -6.62 1.03 -33.38
C LEU A 1069 -5.45 0.50 -34.20
N PHE A 1070 -4.62 1.40 -34.69
CA PHE A 1070 -3.40 1.10 -35.44
C PHE A 1070 -2.22 1.93 -34.92
N ARG A 1071 -1.00 1.46 -35.18
CA ARG A 1071 0.25 2.18 -34.93
C ARG A 1071 1.15 2.11 -36.14
N ILE A 1072 1.88 3.18 -36.44
CA ILE A 1072 2.95 3.18 -37.43
C ILE A 1072 4.29 3.39 -36.72
N ASN A 1073 5.26 2.53 -37.01
CA ASN A 1073 6.55 2.53 -36.32
C ASN A 1073 7.68 3.12 -37.18
N GLU A 1074 8.84 3.40 -36.55
CA GLU A 1074 10.03 3.93 -37.22
C GLU A 1074 10.62 2.97 -38.26
N ALA A 1075 10.30 1.67 -38.16
CA ALA A 1075 10.64 0.65 -39.14
C ALA A 1075 9.70 0.63 -40.36
N ASN A 1076 8.78 1.59 -40.48
CA ASN A 1076 7.81 1.70 -41.59
C ASN A 1076 6.79 0.55 -41.63
N GLN A 1077 6.46 -0.05 -40.49
CA GLN A 1077 5.40 -1.05 -40.36
C GLN A 1077 4.13 -0.38 -39.86
N LEU A 1078 2.99 -0.64 -40.52
CA LEU A 1078 1.66 -0.21 -40.08
C LEU A 1078 0.99 -1.40 -39.39
N MET A 1079 0.83 -1.34 -38.07
CA MET A 1079 0.54 -2.50 -37.23
C MET A 1079 -0.77 -2.38 -36.46
N GLN A 1080 -1.38 -3.53 -36.19
CA GLN A 1080 -2.42 -3.73 -35.19
C GLN A 1080 -2.09 -5.00 -34.39
N TYR A 1081 -2.01 -4.88 -33.08
CA TYR A 1081 -1.50 -5.94 -32.19
C TYR A 1081 -0.15 -6.50 -32.67
N ASP A 1082 -0.05 -7.79 -32.99
CA ASP A 1082 1.12 -8.50 -33.49
C ASP A 1082 1.11 -8.70 -35.03
N GLN A 1083 0.24 -7.98 -35.73
CA GLN A 1083 0.06 -8.08 -37.18
C GLN A 1083 0.35 -6.74 -37.88
N CYS A 1084 0.75 -6.82 -39.14
CA CYS A 1084 1.00 -5.68 -40.02
C CYS A 1084 -0.01 -5.64 -41.16
N LEU A 1085 -0.29 -4.43 -41.61
CA LEU A 1085 -0.98 -4.17 -42.87
C LEU A 1085 0.04 -4.25 -44.01
N THR A 1086 -0.29 -4.99 -45.05
CA THR A 1086 0.52 -5.12 -46.27
C THR A 1086 -0.39 -5.19 -47.49
N LYS A 1087 0.22 -5.14 -48.68
CA LYS A 1087 -0.48 -5.27 -49.95
C LYS A 1087 -0.91 -6.72 -50.19
N GLY A 1088 -2.19 -6.91 -50.48
CA GLY A 1088 -2.77 -8.21 -50.85
C GLY A 1088 -2.28 -8.75 -52.20
N GLY A 1089 -2.51 -10.05 -52.42
CA GLY A 1089 -2.09 -10.75 -53.64
C GLY A 1089 -2.77 -10.27 -54.93
N ASP A 1090 -3.90 -9.55 -54.82
CA ASP A 1090 -4.61 -8.92 -55.94
C ASP A 1090 -3.92 -7.63 -56.46
N GLY A 1091 -2.88 -7.17 -55.77
CA GLY A 1091 -2.04 -6.04 -56.16
C GLY A 1091 -2.53 -4.66 -55.72
N THR A 1092 -3.73 -4.55 -55.12
CA THR A 1092 -4.29 -3.26 -54.69
C THR A 1092 -4.98 -3.27 -53.33
N ALA A 1093 -5.51 -4.40 -52.85
CA ALA A 1093 -6.12 -4.46 -51.53
C ALA A 1093 -5.08 -4.35 -50.40
N VAL A 1094 -5.53 -3.90 -49.24
CA VAL A 1094 -4.73 -3.92 -48.01
C VAL A 1094 -5.23 -5.04 -47.11
N ILE A 1095 -4.33 -5.96 -46.76
CA ILE A 1095 -4.61 -7.11 -45.89
C ILE A 1095 -3.89 -6.97 -44.57
N ILE A 1096 -4.40 -7.61 -43.53
CA ILE A 1096 -3.72 -7.73 -42.23
C ILE A 1096 -3.14 -9.14 -42.08
N THR A 1097 -1.86 -9.26 -41.73
CA THR A 1097 -1.18 -10.55 -41.56
C THR A 1097 -0.12 -10.47 -40.45
N HIS A 1098 0.22 -11.60 -39.84
CA HIS A 1098 1.35 -11.67 -38.91
C HIS A 1098 2.63 -11.15 -39.57
N CYS A 1099 3.43 -10.42 -38.80
CA CYS A 1099 4.68 -9.85 -39.30
C CYS A 1099 5.79 -9.89 -38.25
N ASN A 1100 6.98 -10.27 -38.70
CA ASN A 1100 8.21 -10.16 -37.94
C ASN A 1100 8.83 -8.76 -38.08
N LEU A 1101 9.89 -8.51 -37.32
CA LEU A 1101 10.53 -7.19 -37.22
C LEU A 1101 11.06 -6.63 -38.55
N ASN A 1102 11.42 -7.51 -39.50
CA ASN A 1102 11.96 -7.14 -40.81
C ASN A 1102 10.99 -7.41 -41.97
N GLU A 1103 9.72 -7.68 -41.66
CA GLU A 1103 8.68 -7.96 -42.66
C GLU A 1103 7.74 -6.76 -42.78
N HIS A 1104 7.19 -6.54 -43.97
CA HIS A 1104 6.14 -5.54 -44.21
C HIS A 1104 6.50 -4.09 -43.78
N MET A 1105 7.78 -3.72 -43.92
CA MET A 1105 8.35 -2.37 -43.72
C MET A 1105 8.00 -1.42 -44.89
N GLU A 1106 6.71 -1.32 -45.19
CA GLU A 1106 6.22 -0.85 -46.49
C GLU A 1106 5.46 0.48 -46.43
N TRP A 1107 5.27 1.09 -45.25
CA TRP A 1107 4.40 2.26 -45.08
C TRP A 1107 5.11 3.48 -44.52
N ARG A 1108 4.81 4.65 -45.09
CA ARG A 1108 5.23 5.95 -44.53
C ARG A 1108 4.03 6.85 -44.36
N TYR A 1109 3.94 7.50 -43.20
CA TYR A 1109 2.90 8.49 -42.90
C TYR A 1109 3.49 9.91 -42.90
N PHE A 1110 2.84 10.81 -43.62
CA PHE A 1110 3.17 12.24 -43.66
C PHE A 1110 2.02 13.02 -43.05
N LYS A 1111 2.19 13.47 -41.79
CA LYS A 1111 1.15 14.16 -41.02
C LYS A 1111 0.70 15.45 -41.69
N ASP A 1112 1.64 16.29 -42.11
CA ASP A 1112 1.35 17.58 -42.77
C ASP A 1112 0.64 17.44 -44.12
N LEU A 1113 0.80 16.28 -44.77
CA LEU A 1113 0.16 15.97 -46.06
C LEU A 1113 -1.12 15.14 -45.89
N HIS A 1114 -1.45 14.74 -44.66
CA HIS A 1114 -2.51 13.78 -44.36
C HIS A 1114 -2.41 12.51 -45.21
N ARG A 1115 -1.22 11.93 -45.39
CA ARG A 1115 -1.00 10.91 -46.43
C ARG A 1115 -0.27 9.68 -45.92
N PHE A 1116 -0.79 8.50 -46.27
CA PHE A 1116 -0.05 7.24 -46.20
C PHE A 1116 0.45 6.85 -47.59
N THR A 1117 1.73 6.54 -47.69
CA THR A 1117 2.38 6.08 -48.93
C THR A 1117 2.95 4.70 -48.74
N HIS A 1118 2.63 3.81 -49.68
CA HIS A 1118 3.22 2.49 -49.78
C HIS A 1118 4.57 2.59 -50.49
N ILE A 1119 5.66 2.44 -49.73
CA ILE A 1119 7.05 2.71 -50.14
C ILE A 1119 7.45 1.92 -51.40
N PRO A 1120 7.21 0.59 -51.50
CA PRO A 1120 7.66 -0.18 -52.66
C PRO A 1120 7.01 0.21 -53.99
N THR A 1121 5.76 0.69 -53.97
CA THR A 1121 5.02 1.01 -55.20
C THR A 1121 4.92 2.50 -55.49
N GLY A 1122 5.23 3.36 -54.51
CA GLY A 1122 5.00 4.80 -54.60
C GLY A 1122 3.52 5.21 -54.59
N LYS A 1123 2.60 4.26 -54.37
CA LYS A 1123 1.15 4.50 -54.35
C LYS A 1123 0.68 5.03 -53.00
N CYS A 1124 -0.44 5.72 -53.00
CA CYS A 1124 -1.09 6.27 -51.81
C CYS A 1124 -2.23 5.38 -51.32
N LEU A 1125 -2.45 5.35 -50.02
CA LEU A 1125 -3.61 4.71 -49.41
C LEU A 1125 -4.88 5.48 -49.78
N ASP A 1126 -5.87 4.79 -50.31
CA ASP A 1126 -7.11 5.34 -50.84
C ASP A 1126 -8.32 4.57 -50.29
N ARG A 1127 -9.51 5.16 -50.38
CA ARG A 1127 -10.76 4.56 -49.90
C ARG A 1127 -11.93 4.76 -50.84
N SER A 1128 -12.93 3.91 -50.69
CA SER A 1128 -14.26 4.12 -51.28
C SER A 1128 -15.30 4.12 -50.17
N ASP A 1129 -15.83 5.31 -49.87
CA ASP A 1129 -16.84 5.52 -48.82
C ASP A 1129 -18.16 4.77 -49.12
N VAL A 1130 -18.43 4.46 -50.39
CA VAL A 1130 -19.65 3.75 -50.84
C VAL A 1130 -19.48 2.23 -50.81
N LEU A 1131 -18.30 1.74 -51.17
CA LEU A 1131 -18.02 0.30 -51.22
C LEU A 1131 -17.42 -0.23 -49.91
N HIS A 1132 -17.15 0.66 -48.96
CA HIS A 1132 -16.47 0.40 -47.70
C HIS A 1132 -15.10 -0.32 -47.85
N LYS A 1133 -14.35 0.03 -48.91
CA LYS A 1133 -13.06 -0.60 -49.24
C LYS A 1133 -11.86 0.31 -48.96
N VAL A 1134 -10.76 -0.31 -48.53
CA VAL A 1134 -9.42 0.27 -48.42
C VAL A 1134 -8.50 -0.37 -49.47
N TYR A 1135 -7.77 0.45 -50.22
CA TYR A 1135 -6.86 -0.02 -51.28
C TYR A 1135 -5.73 0.98 -51.53
N ILE A 1136 -4.74 0.63 -52.35
CA ILE A 1136 -3.67 1.54 -52.80
C ILE A 1136 -3.88 1.98 -54.26
N ALA A 1137 -3.70 3.27 -54.55
CA ALA A 1137 -3.85 3.87 -55.88
C ALA A 1137 -2.77 4.93 -56.14
N ASP A 1138 -2.62 5.38 -57.39
CA ASP A 1138 -1.64 6.42 -57.73
C ASP A 1138 -1.93 7.71 -56.94
N CYS A 1139 -0.87 8.34 -56.44
CA CYS A 1139 -0.98 9.50 -55.57
C CYS A 1139 -1.53 10.73 -56.31
N ASP A 1140 -2.61 11.29 -55.81
CA ASP A 1140 -3.27 12.47 -56.37
C ASP A 1140 -3.63 13.45 -55.24
N ASN A 1141 -3.01 14.63 -55.26
CA ASN A 1141 -3.23 15.68 -54.24
C ASN A 1141 -4.67 16.22 -54.23
N SER A 1142 -5.42 16.05 -55.32
CA SER A 1142 -6.80 16.53 -55.45
C SER A 1142 -7.83 15.59 -54.79
N LYS A 1143 -7.48 14.31 -54.60
CA LYS A 1143 -8.38 13.31 -54.01
C LYS A 1143 -8.44 13.43 -52.49
N SER A 1144 -9.61 13.79 -51.96
CA SER A 1144 -9.87 13.77 -50.52
C SER A 1144 -9.86 12.36 -49.92
N SER A 1145 -10.17 11.33 -50.72
CA SER A 1145 -10.15 9.93 -50.31
C SER A 1145 -8.75 9.40 -49.97
N GLN A 1146 -7.69 10.05 -50.47
CA GLN A 1146 -6.29 9.75 -50.14
C GLN A 1146 -5.77 10.53 -48.93
N LYS A 1147 -6.61 11.37 -48.32
CA LYS A 1147 -6.26 12.12 -47.12
C LYS A 1147 -6.76 11.41 -45.86
N TRP A 1148 -5.88 11.28 -44.88
CA TRP A 1148 -6.05 10.51 -43.65
C TRP A 1148 -5.43 11.22 -42.43
N GLU A 1149 -6.09 11.07 -41.29
CA GLU A 1149 -5.63 11.52 -39.98
C GLU A 1149 -5.40 10.31 -39.08
N MET A 1150 -4.28 10.30 -38.34
CA MET A 1150 -4.14 9.43 -37.18
C MET A 1150 -4.45 10.23 -35.92
N ASN A 1151 -5.49 9.80 -35.20
CA ASN A 1151 -5.97 10.46 -34.00
C ASN A 1151 -5.85 9.51 -32.80
N ASN A 1152 -5.09 9.92 -31.78
CA ASN A 1152 -4.92 9.15 -30.56
C ASN A 1152 -6.28 8.89 -29.90
N ILE A 1153 -6.50 7.64 -29.51
CA ILE A 1153 -7.72 7.22 -28.80
C ILE A 1153 -7.38 7.15 -27.31
N VAL A 1154 -8.19 7.81 -26.49
CA VAL A 1154 -8.13 7.65 -25.03
C VAL A 1154 -8.89 6.37 -24.68
N ALA A 1155 -8.21 5.39 -24.11
CA ALA A 1155 -8.87 4.19 -23.59
C ALA A 1155 -9.89 4.60 -22.51
N VAL A 1156 -11.16 4.26 -22.73
CA VAL A 1156 -12.28 4.52 -21.79
C VAL A 1156 -12.38 3.42 -20.76
#